data_AF-A0A914UT90-F1
#
_entry.id   AF-A0A914UT90-F1
#
_cell.length_a   1.000
_cell.length_b   1.000
_cell.length_c   1.000
_cell.angle_alpha   90.00
_cell.angle_beta   90.00
_cell.angle_gamma   90.00
#
_symmetry.space_group_name_H-M   'P 1'
#
loop_
_entity.id
_entity.type
_entity.pdbx_description
1 polymer ?
#
loop_
_entity_poly.entity_id
_entity_poly.type
_entity_poly.pdbx_seq_one_letter_code
_entity_poly.pdbx_strand_id
1 'polypeptide(L)'
;MPDKTVYLDHAGAAQPSAGQMEAVLGDLRHNLPTNPHSSHTSSRRTHDLVEQARIRVLSHFHITADEYEVIFTSGATSAFHLLADCFDFGARPSPPVSFSNQLPLAPQTFAYLNDSHTSVVGMREVVRERCGAIACLGAEQLEQSVDLSSTASESNNNNRTASLFVLTGQSNFCGRKYPLQWIEKIRRCCLGEDKWFVCLDASAWVSTSDLDLSEWQPDFVCLSFYKMFGYPTGVGALLVKRSSGCMLHKKYFGGGSVQVALPATDFFTPKPQLSDRFEDGTIDFYGVLALSKGFDDLTSFGGAMEINERTFRLAKCAFDCLSKLKHGNGRPVVEIYCHSKDFGDCRTQGAIVNFNFLRDDGSYVGYVEVDKMGELYSIELRTGCFCNQGACQNYLSLSEDDVKNNFELGKVCGDMRDLIDGRPVGSVRISFGRQSTFSDLHRFLSMVYDCFVTDPEVPFSALVLSWNVPELNECASDNSIATRSAGQCGNQIGAKFWEVISDEHGIDPTGAYAGDSDLQLERINVYYNEASGGKYVPRAVLVDLEPGTMDSVRAGPFGQLFRPDNFVFGQSGAGNNWAKGHYTEGAELVDNVLDVVRKEAESCDCLQGFQMTHSLGGGTGSGMGTLLISKIREEYPDRIMNTFSVVPSPKVSDTVVEPYNATLSVHQLVENTDETFCIDNEALYDICFRTLKLTTPTYGDLNHLVSMTMSGVTTCLRFPGQLNADLRKLAVNMVPFPRLHFFMPGFAPLTSRGSQQYRALTVPELTQQMFDAKNMMAACDPRHGRYLTVAAIFRGRMSMKEVDEQMLNVQNKNSSYFVEWIPNNVKTAVCDIPPRGVKMAATFIGNSTAIQELFKRISEQFTAMFRRKAFLHWYTGEGMDEMEFTEAESNMNDLVSEYQQYQDATADEEGEFEGDHHDQDVE
;
A
#
# COMPACT_ATOMS: atom_id res chain seq x y z
N MET A 1 11.38 -2.34 -0.20
CA MET A 1 10.94 -2.20 1.21
C MET A 1 10.06 -3.42 1.52
N PRO A 2 9.82 -3.85 2.77
CA PRO A 2 8.87 -4.93 3.01
C PRO A 2 7.45 -4.43 2.65
N ASP A 3 6.95 -4.81 1.48
CA ASP A 3 5.87 -4.15 0.72
C ASP A 3 4.43 -4.24 1.30
N LYS A 4 4.25 -4.49 2.61
CA LYS A 4 2.89 -4.62 3.19
C LYS A 4 2.67 -3.95 4.55
N THR A 5 3.70 -3.38 5.18
CA THR A 5 3.58 -2.76 6.51
C THR A 5 3.34 -1.27 6.41
N VAL A 6 2.25 -0.78 7.02
CA VAL A 6 1.93 0.64 7.09
C VAL A 6 2.71 1.25 8.26
N TYR A 7 3.64 2.16 7.96
CA TYR A 7 4.47 2.82 8.98
C TYR A 7 3.92 4.22 9.31
N LEU A 8 3.49 4.45 10.56
CA LEU A 8 2.93 5.73 11.02
C LEU A 8 3.74 6.37 12.15
N ASP A 9 5.02 6.02 12.34
CA ASP A 9 5.92 6.63 13.35
C ASP A 9 6.99 7.56 12.72
N HIS A 10 6.64 8.28 11.65
CA HIS A 10 7.57 9.20 10.96
C HIS A 10 8.13 10.34 11.83
N ALA A 11 7.43 10.76 12.90
CA ALA A 11 7.94 11.74 13.86
C ALA A 11 9.02 11.15 14.80
N GLY A 12 9.00 9.83 15.01
CA GLY A 12 10.02 9.08 15.73
C GLY A 12 11.29 8.96 14.89
N ALA A 13 11.16 8.37 13.70
CA ALA A 13 12.20 8.26 12.68
C ALA A 13 11.58 8.26 11.29
N ALA A 14 12.16 8.98 10.34
CA ALA A 14 11.75 8.83 8.94
C ALA A 14 12.29 7.51 8.38
N GLN A 15 11.69 7.00 7.31
CA GLN A 15 12.22 5.85 6.58
C GLN A 15 13.05 6.33 5.39
N PRO A 16 14.21 5.70 5.11
CA PRO A 16 14.98 5.99 3.90
C PRO A 16 14.20 5.58 2.66
N SER A 17 14.38 6.24 1.53
CA SER A 17 13.80 5.75 0.27
C SER A 17 14.70 4.69 -0.36
N ALA A 18 14.14 3.80 -1.19
CA ALA A 18 14.95 2.85 -1.95
C ALA A 18 15.97 3.57 -2.84
N GLY A 19 15.53 4.64 -3.52
CA GLY A 19 16.40 5.47 -4.36
C GLY A 19 17.53 6.15 -3.57
N GLN A 20 17.28 6.60 -2.33
CA GLN A 20 18.33 7.14 -1.47
C GLN A 20 19.39 6.07 -1.16
N MET A 21 18.97 4.87 -0.77
CA MET A 21 19.88 3.79 -0.40
C MET A 21 20.71 3.32 -1.59
N GLU A 22 20.10 3.19 -2.76
CA GLU A 22 20.80 2.84 -4.01
C GLU A 22 21.82 3.92 -4.41
N ALA A 23 21.46 5.20 -4.29
CA ALA A 23 22.36 6.30 -4.58
C ALA A 23 23.57 6.33 -3.63
N VAL A 24 23.34 6.10 -2.32
CA VAL A 24 24.42 6.00 -1.34
C VAL A 24 25.34 4.81 -1.64
N LEU A 25 24.77 3.64 -1.90
CA LEU A 25 25.56 2.44 -2.26
C LEU A 25 26.33 2.65 -3.57
N GLY A 26 25.74 3.33 -4.55
CA GLY A 26 26.39 3.75 -5.78
C GLY A 26 27.61 4.61 -5.49
N ASP A 27 27.46 5.67 -4.68
CA ASP A 27 28.57 6.55 -4.32
C ASP A 27 29.69 5.82 -3.58
N LEU A 28 29.35 4.89 -2.68
CA LEU A 28 30.33 4.08 -1.93
C LEU A 28 31.06 3.06 -2.81
N ARG A 29 30.45 2.58 -3.89
CA ARG A 29 31.12 1.69 -4.86
C ARG A 29 32.13 2.43 -5.74
N HIS A 30 31.84 3.69 -6.09
CA HIS A 30 32.68 4.47 -7.01
C HIS A 30 33.72 5.34 -6.31
N ASN A 31 33.49 5.72 -5.06
CA ASN A 31 34.41 6.51 -4.27
C ASN A 31 35.03 5.67 -3.15
N LEU A 32 36.32 5.90 -2.86
CA LEU A 32 37.01 5.31 -1.71
C LEU A 32 37.13 6.37 -0.60
N PRO A 33 36.10 6.58 0.24
CA PRO A 33 36.19 7.49 1.38
C PRO A 33 37.17 6.93 2.42
N THR A 34 38.02 7.79 2.93
CA THR A 34 39.10 7.44 3.88
C THR A 34 39.17 8.47 5.00
N ASN A 35 39.89 8.17 6.09
CA ASN A 35 39.99 9.10 7.21
C ASN A 35 40.42 10.51 6.73
N PRO A 36 39.62 11.57 6.98
CA PRO A 36 39.89 12.93 6.49
C PRO A 36 41.13 13.59 7.13
N HIS A 37 41.69 13.02 8.21
CA HIS A 37 42.88 13.55 8.88
C HIS A 37 44.21 13.06 8.26
N SER A 38 44.15 12.17 7.25
CA SER A 38 45.32 11.66 6.55
C SER A 38 45.82 12.61 5.45
N SER A 39 47.03 12.39 4.92
CA SER A 39 47.65 13.31 3.95
C SER A 39 47.54 12.89 2.47
N HIS A 40 47.01 11.69 2.19
CA HIS A 40 46.91 11.14 0.83
C HIS A 40 45.72 11.68 0.04
N THR A 41 45.73 11.50 -1.28
CA THR A 41 44.74 12.08 -2.22
C THR A 41 43.30 11.70 -1.89
N SER A 42 43.03 10.43 -1.56
CA SER A 42 41.68 9.98 -1.16
C SER A 42 41.18 10.67 0.11
N SER A 43 42.07 11.02 1.05
CA SER A 43 41.71 11.67 2.30
C SER A 43 41.33 13.13 2.08
N ARG A 44 42.09 13.86 1.24
CA ARG A 44 41.72 15.22 0.82
C ARG A 44 40.36 15.25 0.12
N ARG A 45 40.10 14.27 -0.74
CA ARG A 45 38.80 14.13 -1.40
C ARG A 45 37.67 13.88 -0.40
N THR A 46 37.88 13.05 0.63
CA THR A 46 36.90 12.86 1.71
C THR A 46 36.65 14.15 2.49
N HIS A 47 37.72 14.90 2.81
CA HIS A 47 37.60 16.21 3.46
C HIS A 47 36.78 17.20 2.61
N ASP A 48 37.07 17.31 1.30
CA ASP A 48 36.34 18.19 0.38
C ASP A 48 34.84 17.83 0.32
N LEU A 49 34.52 16.53 0.29
CA LEU A 49 33.13 16.07 0.27
C LEU A 49 32.40 16.33 1.60
N VAL A 50 33.09 16.25 2.73
CA VAL A 50 32.53 16.63 4.04
C VAL A 50 32.22 18.13 4.09
N GLU A 51 33.12 18.97 3.59
CA GLU A 51 32.87 20.42 3.52
C GLU A 51 31.74 20.76 2.54
N GLN A 52 31.64 20.05 1.41
CA GLN A 52 30.48 20.16 0.51
C GLN A 52 29.18 19.78 1.22
N ALA A 53 29.17 18.73 2.05
CA ALA A 53 28.01 18.36 2.85
C ALA A 53 27.63 19.46 3.85
N ARG A 54 28.60 20.12 4.51
CA ARG A 54 28.32 21.29 5.38
C ARG A 54 27.66 22.43 4.61
N ILE A 55 28.20 22.78 3.44
CA ILE A 55 27.65 23.84 2.59
C ILE A 55 26.23 23.46 2.15
N ARG A 56 25.99 22.19 1.82
CA ARG A 56 24.65 21.68 1.45
C ARG A 56 23.65 21.82 2.60
N VAL A 57 24.05 21.51 3.84
CA VAL A 57 23.22 21.71 5.04
C VAL A 57 22.88 23.19 5.23
N LEU A 58 23.87 24.09 5.14
CA LEU A 58 23.63 25.54 5.27
C LEU A 58 22.70 26.07 4.16
N SER A 59 22.94 25.63 2.92
CA SER A 59 22.11 26.00 1.77
C SER A 59 20.66 25.53 1.91
N HIS A 60 20.42 24.38 2.54
CA HIS A 60 19.06 23.89 2.78
C HIS A 60 18.29 24.82 3.73
N PHE A 61 18.97 25.45 4.70
CA PHE A 61 18.36 26.40 5.64
C PHE A 61 18.51 27.87 5.19
N HIS A 62 18.80 28.10 3.90
CA HIS A 62 18.91 29.44 3.29
C HIS A 62 19.99 30.36 3.89
N ILE A 63 21.07 29.78 4.44
CA ILE A 63 22.15 30.52 5.11
C ILE A 63 23.52 30.20 4.51
N THR A 64 24.49 31.05 4.81
CA THR A 64 25.87 30.91 4.31
C THR A 64 26.86 30.56 5.43
N ALA A 65 28.04 30.08 5.02
CA ALA A 65 29.14 29.76 5.94
C ALA A 65 29.71 31.00 6.67
N ASP A 66 29.35 32.21 6.24
CA ASP A 66 29.73 33.47 6.90
C ASP A 66 28.80 33.82 8.07
N GLU A 67 27.58 33.26 8.09
CA GLU A 67 26.56 33.55 9.10
C GLU A 67 26.52 32.49 10.19
N TYR A 68 26.57 31.21 9.79
CA TYR A 68 26.52 30.06 10.69
C TYR A 68 27.61 29.06 10.38
N GLU A 69 27.96 28.29 11.40
CA GLU A 69 28.88 27.18 11.31
C GLU A 69 28.20 25.89 11.75
N VAL A 70 28.40 24.81 10.99
CA VAL A 70 27.83 23.48 11.25
C VAL A 70 28.81 22.68 12.10
N ILE A 71 28.39 22.20 13.27
CA ILE A 71 29.10 21.17 14.04
C ILE A 71 28.33 19.88 13.92
N PHE A 72 28.93 18.84 13.34
CA PHE A 72 28.31 17.51 13.28
C PHE A 72 28.37 16.85 14.65
N THR A 73 27.24 16.26 15.06
CA THR A 73 27.07 15.54 16.32
C THR A 73 26.44 14.18 16.04
N SER A 74 26.33 13.31 17.04
CA SER A 74 25.64 12.03 16.84
C SER A 74 24.10 12.16 16.78
N GLY A 75 23.57 13.38 16.92
CA GLY A 75 22.13 13.69 16.97
C GLY A 75 21.82 14.95 17.77
N ALA A 76 20.56 15.37 17.77
CA ALA A 76 20.09 16.55 18.52
C ALA A 76 20.37 16.45 20.04
N THR A 77 20.22 15.28 20.65
CA THR A 77 20.54 15.07 22.08
C THR A 77 22.00 15.40 22.40
N SER A 78 22.93 14.96 21.55
CA SER A 78 24.35 15.26 21.71
C SER A 78 24.65 16.73 21.45
N ALA A 79 23.92 17.37 20.51
CA ALA A 79 24.01 18.81 20.29
C ALA A 79 23.55 19.62 21.52
N PHE A 80 22.43 19.24 22.16
CA PHE A 80 21.96 19.85 23.40
C PHE A 80 22.95 19.68 24.54
N HIS A 81 23.49 18.47 24.69
CA HIS A 81 24.51 18.20 25.72
C HIS A 81 25.77 19.04 25.49
N LEU A 82 26.26 19.10 24.25
CA LEU A 82 27.42 19.92 23.88
C LEU A 82 27.18 21.41 24.17
N LEU A 83 26.01 21.93 23.81
CA LEU A 83 25.63 23.31 24.10
C LEU A 83 25.56 23.57 25.60
N ALA A 84 24.89 22.69 26.36
CA ALA A 84 24.78 22.82 27.82
C ALA A 84 26.15 22.80 28.52
N ASP A 85 27.07 21.94 28.06
CA ASP A 85 28.40 21.81 28.64
C ASP A 85 29.34 22.97 28.25
N CYS A 86 29.12 23.60 27.11
CA CYS A 86 30.04 24.63 26.60
C CYS A 86 29.54 26.07 26.81
N PHE A 87 28.25 26.31 27.02
CA PHE A 87 27.70 27.66 27.12
C PHE A 87 28.18 28.39 28.39
N ASP A 88 28.64 29.62 28.22
CA ASP A 88 29.11 30.48 29.30
C ASP A 88 28.01 31.43 29.81
N PHE A 89 27.52 31.19 31.03
CA PHE A 89 26.54 32.05 31.71
C PHE A 89 27.20 33.26 32.42
N GLY A 90 28.54 33.33 32.48
CA GLY A 90 29.29 34.36 33.20
C GLY A 90 29.81 33.90 34.57
N ALA A 91 30.17 34.86 35.43
CA ALA A 91 30.77 34.57 36.74
C ALA A 91 29.83 33.78 37.66
N ARG A 92 30.36 32.72 38.27
CA ARG A 92 29.62 31.72 39.07
C ARG A 92 28.77 32.37 40.17
N PRO A 93 27.44 32.19 40.15
CA PRO A 93 26.58 32.64 41.24
C PRO A 93 26.80 31.75 42.49
N SER A 94 26.72 32.33 43.67
CA SER A 94 26.78 31.59 44.95
C SER A 94 25.55 30.68 45.10
N PRO A 95 25.70 29.41 45.53
CA PRO A 95 24.58 28.46 45.65
C PRO A 95 23.55 28.88 46.72
N PRO A 96 22.27 28.42 46.63
CA PRO A 96 21.73 27.44 45.67
C PRO A 96 21.00 28.05 44.46
N VAL A 97 20.95 27.29 43.35
CA VAL A 97 20.15 27.61 42.15
C VAL A 97 18.68 27.65 42.51
N SER A 98 17.99 28.74 42.17
CA SER A 98 16.54 28.85 42.35
C SER A 98 15.79 28.23 41.17
N PHE A 99 14.76 27.44 41.46
CA PHE A 99 13.79 27.02 40.44
C PHE A 99 12.60 27.97 40.54
N SER A 100 12.37 28.79 39.50
CA SER A 100 11.29 29.77 39.48
C SER A 100 10.56 29.70 38.15
N ASN A 101 9.24 29.54 38.21
CA ASN A 101 8.36 29.60 37.04
C ASN A 101 7.66 30.98 36.93
N GLN A 102 8.05 31.96 37.76
CA GLN A 102 7.46 33.31 37.79
C GLN A 102 8.32 34.30 36.99
N LEU A 103 7.64 35.14 36.21
CA LEU A 103 8.22 36.24 35.42
C LEU A 103 8.20 37.56 36.24
N PRO A 104 9.20 38.45 36.13
CA PRO A 104 10.40 38.37 35.30
C PRO A 104 11.45 37.38 35.86
N LEU A 105 12.28 36.85 34.97
CA LEU A 105 13.32 35.87 35.29
C LEU A 105 14.57 36.54 35.86
N ALA A 106 15.29 35.81 36.72
CA ALA A 106 16.56 36.27 37.27
C ALA A 106 17.66 36.32 36.18
N PRO A 107 18.75 37.09 36.38
CA PRO A 107 19.93 36.98 35.54
C PRO A 107 20.56 35.58 35.64
N GLN A 108 21.31 35.18 34.61
CA GLN A 108 21.93 33.88 34.42
C GLN A 108 20.93 32.71 34.45
N THR A 109 19.79 32.88 33.80
CA THR A 109 18.72 31.87 33.79
C THR A 109 18.86 30.92 32.60
N PHE A 110 18.64 29.62 32.87
CA PHE A 110 18.32 28.63 31.86
C PHE A 110 16.80 28.40 31.81
N ALA A 111 16.17 28.74 30.70
CA ALA A 111 14.72 28.63 30.52
C ALA A 111 14.38 27.73 29.33
N TYR A 112 13.28 26.99 29.45
CA TYR A 112 12.74 26.12 28.40
C TYR A 112 11.22 25.97 28.56
N LEU A 113 10.55 25.47 27.53
CA LEU A 113 9.10 25.27 27.54
C LEU A 113 8.70 23.98 28.26
N ASN A 114 7.52 23.94 28.88
CA ASN A 114 6.97 22.72 29.46
C ASN A 114 6.81 21.57 28.44
N ASP A 115 6.61 21.89 27.16
CA ASP A 115 6.51 20.96 26.02
C ASP A 115 7.88 20.54 25.44
N SER A 116 8.97 20.85 26.13
CA SER A 116 10.32 20.52 25.64
C SER A 116 10.61 19.02 25.72
N HIS A 117 11.36 18.52 24.73
CA HIS A 117 11.86 17.16 24.72
C HIS A 117 12.70 16.83 25.96
N THR A 118 12.69 15.58 26.40
CA THR A 118 13.46 15.11 27.59
C THR A 118 14.94 15.47 27.52
N SER A 119 15.56 15.53 26.33
CA SER A 119 16.96 15.97 26.19
C SER A 119 17.20 17.41 26.63
N VAL A 120 16.24 18.32 26.40
CA VAL A 120 16.29 19.71 26.86
C VAL A 120 16.09 19.77 28.38
N VAL A 121 15.19 18.94 28.91
CA VAL A 121 15.01 18.78 30.36
C VAL A 121 16.29 18.28 31.03
N GLY A 122 17.03 17.37 30.38
CA GLY A 122 18.32 16.87 30.86
C GLY A 122 19.42 17.93 30.92
N MET A 123 19.36 18.98 30.09
CA MET A 123 20.32 20.11 30.16
C MET A 123 20.33 20.76 31.54
N ARG A 124 19.20 20.74 32.27
CA ARG A 124 19.08 21.29 33.63
C ARG A 124 20.16 20.77 34.57
N GLU A 125 20.49 19.47 34.49
CA GLU A 125 21.50 18.86 35.35
C GLU A 125 22.92 19.35 35.00
N VAL A 126 23.23 19.51 33.72
CA VAL A 126 24.53 19.97 33.24
C VAL A 126 24.75 21.46 33.56
N VAL A 127 23.72 22.29 33.40
CA VAL A 127 23.82 23.74 33.61
C VAL A 127 23.64 24.15 35.08
N ARG A 128 23.12 23.27 35.96
CA ARG A 128 22.87 23.59 37.39
C ARG A 128 24.11 24.11 38.12
N GLU A 129 25.30 23.69 37.76
CA GLU A 129 26.53 24.19 38.42
C GLU A 129 27.02 25.55 37.88
N ARG A 130 26.40 26.06 36.81
CA ARG A 130 26.87 27.20 36.00
C ARG A 130 25.85 28.34 35.87
N CYS A 131 24.56 28.05 35.99
CA CYS A 131 23.49 29.03 35.94
C CYS A 131 23.05 29.49 37.34
N GLY A 132 22.40 30.66 37.43
CA GLY A 132 21.85 31.21 38.68
C GLY A 132 20.43 30.72 38.96
N ALA A 133 19.64 30.47 37.92
CA ALA A 133 18.26 30.00 38.03
C ALA A 133 17.86 29.09 36.86
N ILE A 134 16.85 28.24 37.11
CA ILE A 134 16.23 27.38 36.11
C ILE A 134 14.74 27.66 36.08
N ALA A 135 14.16 27.82 34.88
CA ALA A 135 12.75 28.16 34.70
C ALA A 135 12.06 27.23 33.69
N CYS A 136 10.87 26.74 34.06
CA CYS A 136 9.94 26.03 33.17
C CYS A 136 8.76 26.95 32.85
N LEU A 137 8.59 27.34 31.59
CA LEU A 137 7.48 28.22 31.20
C LEU A 137 6.42 27.47 30.39
N GLY A 138 5.15 27.79 30.66
CA GLY A 138 4.06 27.42 29.76
C GLY A 138 4.01 28.35 28.54
N ALA A 139 3.60 27.81 27.39
CA ALA A 139 3.49 28.58 26.16
C ALA A 139 2.59 29.83 26.29
N GLU A 140 1.46 29.72 26.98
CA GLU A 140 0.52 30.84 27.21
C GLU A 140 1.11 31.93 28.12
N GLN A 141 1.92 31.53 29.12
CA GLN A 141 2.62 32.46 30.01
C GLN A 141 3.69 33.24 29.25
N LEU A 142 4.37 32.58 28.31
CA LEU A 142 5.36 33.22 27.45
C LEU A 142 4.69 34.21 26.50
N GLU A 143 3.57 33.84 25.87
CA GLU A 143 2.84 34.72 24.95
C GLU A 143 2.34 36.00 25.65
N GLN A 144 1.74 35.87 26.83
CA GLN A 144 1.25 37.02 27.61
C GLN A 144 2.37 37.97 28.05
N SER A 145 3.54 37.43 28.44
CA SER A 145 4.66 38.24 28.95
C SER A 145 5.47 38.93 27.85
N VAL A 146 5.53 38.30 26.68
CA VAL A 146 6.21 38.84 25.51
C VAL A 146 5.44 40.03 24.91
N ASP A 147 4.12 40.03 24.97
CA ASP A 147 3.30 41.15 24.46
C ASP A 147 3.27 42.37 25.41
N LEU A 148 3.49 42.17 26.72
CA LEU A 148 3.52 43.24 27.73
C LEU A 148 4.82 44.06 27.76
N SER A 149 5.92 43.57 27.17
CA SER A 149 7.28 44.11 27.35
C SER A 149 7.81 44.95 26.18
N SER A 150 6.94 45.40 25.26
CA SER A 150 7.26 46.25 24.11
C SER A 150 7.81 47.65 24.43
N THR A 151 8.00 47.99 25.71
CA THR A 151 8.57 49.26 26.19
C THR A 151 9.69 49.02 27.21
N ALA A 152 10.94 48.87 26.75
CA ALA A 152 12.12 49.02 27.61
C ALA A 152 13.28 49.69 26.84
N SER A 153 13.85 50.73 27.46
CA SER A 153 14.91 51.60 26.95
C SER A 153 16.31 50.97 27.06
N GLU A 154 17.12 51.12 26.02
CA GLU A 154 18.53 50.70 25.97
C GLU A 154 19.37 51.35 27.10
N SER A 155 19.86 50.55 28.05
CA SER A 155 20.89 50.97 28.99
C SER A 155 22.23 50.29 28.66
N ASN A 156 23.25 51.14 28.48
CA ASN A 156 24.65 50.78 28.28
C ASN A 156 25.30 50.46 29.63
N ASN A 157 25.46 49.19 29.97
CA ASN A 157 26.34 48.77 31.06
C ASN A 157 27.16 47.54 30.65
N ASN A 158 28.48 47.62 30.87
CA ASN A 158 29.52 46.76 30.27
C ASN A 158 29.82 45.45 31.03
N ASN A 159 28.97 45.02 31.98
CA ASN A 159 29.08 43.73 32.66
C ASN A 159 27.82 42.89 32.43
N ARG A 160 27.61 42.43 31.19
CA ARG A 160 26.41 41.67 30.83
C ARG A 160 26.59 40.17 31.08
N THR A 161 25.87 39.67 32.08
CA THR A 161 25.56 38.25 32.29
C THR A 161 24.69 37.70 31.15
N ALA A 162 24.80 36.40 30.89
CA ALA A 162 24.16 35.74 29.76
C ALA A 162 23.14 34.69 30.21
N SER A 163 21.99 34.66 29.55
CA SER A 163 20.92 33.70 29.79
C SER A 163 20.61 32.91 28.51
N LEU A 164 20.17 31.66 28.67
CA LEU A 164 19.89 30.75 27.55
C LEU A 164 18.43 30.30 27.60
N PHE A 165 17.72 30.50 26.49
CA PHE A 165 16.36 30.01 26.29
C PHE A 165 16.34 28.91 25.23
N VAL A 166 15.79 27.74 25.55
CA VAL A 166 15.56 26.68 24.56
C VAL A 166 14.11 26.72 24.11
N LEU A 167 13.90 27.12 22.86
CA LEU A 167 12.60 27.18 22.22
C LEU A 167 12.33 25.87 21.47
N THR A 168 11.25 25.19 21.82
CA THR A 168 10.75 24.04 21.05
C THR A 168 10.10 24.56 19.77
N GLY A 169 10.60 24.15 18.60
CA GLY A 169 9.98 24.53 17.33
C GLY A 169 8.63 23.84 17.13
N GLN A 170 8.61 22.51 17.22
CA GLN A 170 7.40 21.69 17.09
C GLN A 170 7.31 20.67 18.22
N SER A 171 6.11 20.52 18.80
CA SER A 171 5.82 19.51 19.81
C SER A 171 5.98 18.10 19.22
N ASN A 172 6.80 17.27 19.86
CA ASN A 172 6.89 15.85 19.52
C ASN A 172 5.63 15.05 19.96
N PHE A 173 4.78 15.64 20.82
CA PHE A 173 3.60 14.97 21.37
C PHE A 173 2.36 15.23 20.51
N CYS A 174 1.96 16.50 20.33
CA CYS A 174 0.74 16.86 19.61
C CYS A 174 0.98 17.48 18.23
N GLY A 175 2.24 17.69 17.82
CA GLY A 175 2.57 18.32 16.54
C GLY A 175 2.38 19.83 16.48
N ARG A 176 2.03 20.49 17.58
CA ARG A 176 1.89 21.97 17.63
C ARG A 176 3.20 22.64 17.23
N LYS A 177 3.13 23.58 16.30
CA LYS A 177 4.23 24.45 15.89
C LYS A 177 4.17 25.76 16.69
N TYR A 178 5.26 26.08 17.37
CA TYR A 178 5.37 27.33 18.12
C TYR A 178 5.82 28.48 17.20
N PRO A 179 5.32 29.71 17.40
CA PRO A 179 5.69 30.84 16.56
C PRO A 179 7.18 31.15 16.63
N LEU A 180 7.90 31.05 15.50
CA LEU A 180 9.32 31.39 15.41
C LEU A 180 9.60 32.88 15.65
N GLN A 181 8.59 33.74 15.53
CA GLN A 181 8.62 35.15 15.95
C GLN A 181 9.05 35.34 17.41
N TRP A 182 8.85 34.33 18.26
CA TRP A 182 9.32 34.35 19.63
C TRP A 182 10.84 34.43 19.75
N ILE A 183 11.60 34.00 18.73
CA ILE A 183 13.06 34.11 18.73
C ILE A 183 13.50 35.58 18.82
N GLU A 184 12.99 36.44 17.94
CA GLU A 184 13.34 37.87 17.99
C GLU A 184 12.81 38.52 19.26
N LYS A 185 11.58 38.17 19.64
CA LYS A 185 10.93 38.68 20.83
C LYS A 185 11.72 38.33 22.09
N ILE A 186 12.13 37.09 22.32
CA ILE A 186 12.94 36.69 23.48
C ILE A 186 14.32 37.37 23.49
N ARG A 187 14.94 37.59 22.33
CA ARG A 187 16.22 38.31 22.24
C ARG A 187 16.09 39.80 22.57
N ARG A 188 14.93 40.41 22.27
CA ARG A 188 14.63 41.83 22.57
C ARG A 188 14.03 42.02 23.95
N CYS A 189 13.19 41.09 24.40
CA CYS A 189 12.54 41.07 25.70
C CYS A 189 13.60 40.77 26.74
N CYS A 190 14.05 41.81 27.42
CA CYS A 190 14.75 41.72 28.68
C CYS A 190 13.83 41.08 29.72
N LEU A 191 13.71 39.74 29.71
CA LEU A 191 13.09 38.96 30.79
C LEU A 191 13.85 39.15 32.13
N GLY A 192 14.92 39.95 32.14
CA GLY A 192 15.74 40.46 33.24
C GLY A 192 16.80 41.44 32.69
N GLU A 193 17.80 41.84 33.48
CA GLU A 193 18.90 42.75 33.05
C GLU A 193 19.96 42.09 32.11
N ASP A 194 19.73 40.85 31.69
CA ASP A 194 20.66 39.97 30.99
C ASP A 194 20.58 40.00 29.46
N LYS A 195 21.67 39.57 28.80
CA LYS A 195 21.65 39.25 27.36
C LYS A 195 21.12 37.83 27.16
N TRP A 196 20.01 37.72 26.43
CA TRP A 196 19.36 36.44 26.12
C TRP A 196 19.85 35.84 24.80
N PHE A 197 20.17 34.55 24.83
CA PHE A 197 20.50 33.73 23.67
C PHE A 197 19.41 32.68 23.47
N VAL A 198 19.07 32.39 22.22
CA VAL A 198 18.01 31.42 21.88
C VAL A 198 18.58 30.21 21.17
N CYS A 199 18.29 29.03 21.71
CA CYS A 199 18.52 27.74 21.07
C CYS A 199 17.18 27.20 20.54
N LEU A 200 17.11 26.88 19.26
CA LEU A 200 15.93 26.28 18.63
C LEU A 200 16.08 24.75 18.58
N ASP A 201 15.14 24.03 19.19
CA ASP A 201 14.94 22.60 18.90
C ASP A 201 14.16 22.47 17.59
N ALA A 202 14.89 22.25 16.51
CA ALA A 202 14.34 22.13 15.16
C ALA A 202 14.02 20.66 14.81
N SER A 203 14.39 19.69 15.66
CA SER A 203 14.39 18.26 15.32
C SER A 203 13.05 17.71 14.83
N ALA A 204 11.94 18.13 15.46
CA ALA A 204 10.60 17.73 15.04
C ALA A 204 10.05 18.59 13.90
N TRP A 205 10.50 19.84 13.77
CA TRP A 205 10.05 20.80 12.76
C TRP A 205 10.55 20.41 11.36
N VAL A 206 11.86 20.18 11.22
CA VAL A 206 12.52 19.91 9.93
C VAL A 206 12.15 18.56 9.32
N SER A 207 11.40 17.72 10.04
CA SER A 207 10.92 16.43 9.55
C SER A 207 9.94 16.59 8.38
N THR A 208 9.11 17.63 8.44
CA THR A 208 7.96 17.83 7.54
C THR A 208 7.75 19.29 7.18
N SER A 209 8.61 20.21 7.64
CA SER A 209 8.43 21.65 7.48
C SER A 209 9.73 22.33 7.10
N ASP A 210 9.63 23.34 6.26
CA ASP A 210 10.77 24.17 5.90
C ASP A 210 11.18 25.10 7.06
N LEU A 211 12.47 25.36 7.19
CA LEU A 211 13.03 26.26 8.20
C LEU A 211 13.96 27.26 7.52
N ASP A 212 13.50 28.49 7.36
CA ASP A 212 14.30 29.57 6.82
C ASP A 212 15.04 30.30 7.95
N LEU A 213 16.35 30.06 8.05
CA LEU A 213 17.22 30.70 9.04
C LEU A 213 17.70 32.09 8.58
N SER A 214 17.42 32.51 7.34
CA SER A 214 17.66 33.88 6.90
C SER A 214 16.61 34.83 7.51
N GLU A 215 15.35 34.38 7.61
CA GLU A 215 14.24 35.11 8.23
C GLU A 215 14.31 35.06 9.75
N TRP A 216 14.41 33.86 10.34
CA TRP A 216 14.44 33.66 11.80
C TRP A 216 15.83 33.23 12.23
N GLN A 217 16.56 34.12 12.93
CA GLN A 217 17.98 33.90 13.23
C GLN A 217 18.27 33.57 14.72
N PRO A 218 17.99 32.34 15.19
CA PRO A 218 18.38 31.89 16.53
C PRO A 218 19.91 31.85 16.70
N ASP A 219 20.40 31.80 17.93
CA ASP A 219 21.85 31.74 18.18
C ASP A 219 22.40 30.32 17.99
N PHE A 220 21.57 29.32 18.30
CA PHE A 220 21.89 27.90 18.17
C PHE A 220 20.71 27.13 17.59
N VAL A 221 20.95 26.13 16.76
CA VAL A 221 19.91 25.22 16.23
C VAL A 221 20.36 23.79 16.37
N CYS A 222 19.54 22.96 17.02
CA CYS A 222 19.79 21.53 17.19
C CYS A 222 18.85 20.73 16.28
N LEU A 223 19.40 19.76 15.54
CA LEU A 223 18.62 18.89 14.66
C LEU A 223 19.25 17.49 14.48
N SER A 224 18.42 16.55 14.04
CA SER A 224 18.80 15.17 13.71
C SER A 224 18.37 14.84 12.28
N PHE A 225 19.30 14.39 11.43
CA PHE A 225 19.02 14.17 10.01
C PHE A 225 18.15 12.93 9.75
N TYR A 226 18.26 11.89 10.58
CA TYR A 226 17.42 10.69 10.46
C TYR A 226 15.92 10.98 10.61
N LYS A 227 15.53 12.10 11.23
CA LYS A 227 14.13 12.53 11.30
C LYS A 227 13.63 13.18 10.00
N MET A 228 14.54 13.62 9.13
CA MET A 228 14.21 14.24 7.84
C MET A 228 14.04 13.18 6.75
N PHE A 229 15.01 12.25 6.65
CA PHE A 229 15.04 11.27 5.56
C PHE A 229 15.46 9.85 5.99
N GLY A 230 15.58 9.57 7.29
CA GLY A 230 15.75 8.21 7.83
C GLY A 230 17.18 7.70 7.92
N TYR A 231 17.98 7.85 6.87
CA TYR A 231 19.38 7.43 6.84
C TYR A 231 20.32 8.61 6.49
N PRO A 232 21.45 8.83 7.20
CA PRO A 232 22.05 7.97 8.22
C PRO A 232 21.45 8.17 9.62
N THR A 233 21.37 7.07 10.36
CA THR A 233 21.11 7.10 11.81
C THR A 233 22.43 7.39 12.53
N GLY A 234 22.41 8.30 13.52
CA GLY A 234 23.61 8.66 14.28
C GLY A 234 24.38 9.87 13.76
N VAL A 235 23.82 10.65 12.83
CA VAL A 235 24.34 11.98 12.46
C VAL A 235 23.28 13.05 12.73
N GLY A 236 23.68 14.12 13.39
CA GLY A 236 22.92 15.34 13.63
C GLY A 236 23.82 16.56 13.52
N ALA A 237 23.26 17.73 13.83
CA ALA A 237 24.02 18.97 13.77
C ALA A 237 23.63 19.95 14.88
N LEU A 238 24.64 20.70 15.33
CA LEU A 238 24.50 21.96 16.04
C LEU A 238 24.91 23.09 15.10
N LEU A 239 23.96 23.89 14.64
CA LEU A 239 24.24 25.11 13.90
C LEU A 239 24.50 26.23 14.90
N VAL A 240 25.64 26.90 14.77
CA VAL A 240 26.03 28.00 15.66
C VAL A 240 26.16 29.28 14.85
N LYS A 241 25.44 30.32 15.26
CA LYS A 241 25.61 31.65 14.66
C LYS A 241 27.01 32.17 14.97
N ARG A 242 27.77 32.61 13.96
CA ARG A 242 29.17 33.05 14.15
C ARG A 242 29.31 34.14 15.20
N SER A 243 28.35 35.07 15.28
CA SER A 243 28.31 36.14 16.29
C SER A 243 28.21 35.65 17.72
N SER A 244 27.72 34.42 17.92
CA SER A 244 27.40 33.83 19.22
C SER A 244 28.37 32.70 19.58
N GLY A 245 29.27 32.31 18.67
CA GLY A 245 30.28 31.27 18.89
C GLY A 245 31.31 31.61 19.99
N CYS A 246 31.49 32.89 20.35
CA CYS A 246 32.33 33.30 21.47
C CYS A 246 31.77 32.90 22.85
N MET A 247 30.49 32.50 22.92
CA MET A 247 29.86 32.05 24.16
C MET A 247 30.12 30.56 24.46
N LEU A 248 30.72 29.83 23.51
CA LEU A 248 31.00 28.40 23.65
C LEU A 248 32.45 28.17 24.07
N HIS A 249 32.64 27.78 25.33
CA HIS A 249 33.92 27.48 25.95
C HIS A 249 34.01 25.99 26.30
N LYS A 250 34.66 25.21 25.43
CA LYS A 250 34.88 23.78 25.63
C LYS A 250 36.05 23.56 26.61
N LYS A 251 35.80 22.81 27.70
CA LYS A 251 36.82 22.46 28.71
C LYS A 251 37.64 21.22 28.35
N TYR A 252 37.06 20.32 27.56
CA TYR A 252 37.68 19.08 27.10
C TYR A 252 38.21 19.22 25.67
N PHE A 253 39.34 18.58 25.35
CA PHE A 253 39.86 18.51 23.99
C PHE A 253 40.23 17.08 23.61
N GLY A 254 39.82 16.65 22.40
CA GLY A 254 40.20 15.39 21.80
C GLY A 254 41.31 15.52 20.74
N GLY A 255 41.66 14.39 20.12
CA GLY A 255 42.54 14.38 18.96
C GLY A 255 41.88 15.11 17.79
N GLY A 256 42.61 15.99 17.11
CA GLY A 256 42.08 16.80 16.00
C GLY A 256 41.52 18.17 16.39
N SER A 257 41.23 18.41 17.68
CA SER A 257 40.58 19.64 18.19
C SER A 257 41.55 20.77 18.60
N VAL A 258 42.83 20.42 18.79
CA VAL A 258 43.91 21.34 19.20
C VAL A 258 45.02 21.41 18.16
N GLN A 259 45.65 22.58 18.02
CA GLN A 259 46.84 22.75 17.19
C GLN A 259 48.08 22.18 17.88
N VAL A 260 48.21 22.46 19.17
CA VAL A 260 49.31 22.03 20.02
C VAL A 260 48.77 21.80 21.43
N ALA A 261 49.20 20.71 22.07
CA ALA A 261 49.01 20.47 23.49
C ALA A 261 50.31 19.89 24.06
N LEU A 262 50.78 20.43 25.18
CA LEU A 262 51.98 19.94 25.85
C LEU A 262 51.57 18.96 26.95
N PRO A 263 52.11 17.73 26.99
CA PRO A 263 51.71 16.74 27.99
C PRO A 263 52.26 17.01 29.38
N ALA A 264 53.38 17.75 29.47
CA ALA A 264 54.11 17.99 30.71
C ALA A 264 53.82 19.37 31.35
N THR A 265 53.05 20.24 30.69
CA THR A 265 52.75 21.60 31.15
C THR A 265 51.31 21.95 30.79
N ASP A 266 50.65 22.77 31.62
CA ASP A 266 49.28 23.23 31.38
C ASP A 266 49.24 24.30 30.26
N PHE A 267 49.46 23.85 29.02
CA PHE A 267 49.43 24.67 27.82
C PHE A 267 48.83 23.87 26.66
N PHE A 268 47.74 24.39 26.12
CA PHE A 268 47.18 23.94 24.85
C PHE A 268 46.65 25.14 24.06
N THR A 269 46.59 24.99 22.73
CA THR A 269 46.00 25.98 21.84
C THR A 269 44.94 25.29 20.98
N PRO A 270 43.66 25.68 21.09
CA PRO A 270 42.59 25.11 20.26
C PRO A 270 42.75 25.54 18.80
N LYS A 271 42.18 24.77 17.87
CA LYS A 271 42.11 25.18 16.47
C LYS A 271 41.27 26.46 16.27
N PRO A 272 41.52 27.26 15.22
CA PRO A 272 40.83 28.53 15.01
C PRO A 272 39.37 28.37 14.55
N GLN A 273 39.08 27.33 13.75
CA GLN A 273 37.74 27.05 13.24
C GLN A 273 36.84 26.44 14.34
N LEU A 274 35.55 26.81 14.39
CA LEU A 274 34.64 26.34 15.44
C LEU A 274 34.28 24.87 15.24
N SER A 275 33.98 24.43 14.01
CA SER A 275 33.69 23.01 13.71
C SER A 275 34.80 22.09 14.20
N ASP A 276 36.05 22.41 13.83
CA ASP A 276 37.25 21.66 14.20
C ASP A 276 37.49 21.59 15.71
N ARG A 277 37.10 22.61 16.48
CA ARG A 277 37.26 22.62 17.95
C ARG A 277 36.29 21.69 18.66
N PHE A 278 35.10 21.50 18.08
CA PHE A 278 33.99 20.83 18.73
C PHE A 278 33.77 19.41 18.24
N GLU A 279 34.27 19.06 17.05
CA GLU A 279 34.28 17.71 16.49
C GLU A 279 35.52 16.92 16.93
N ASP A 280 35.42 16.21 18.05
CA ASP A 280 36.54 15.41 18.55
C ASP A 280 36.77 14.15 17.69
N GLY A 281 38.03 13.90 17.34
CA GLY A 281 38.45 12.68 16.68
C GLY A 281 38.09 12.63 15.19
N THR A 282 37.80 11.42 14.72
CA THR A 282 37.34 11.20 13.33
C THR A 282 35.82 11.23 13.31
N ILE A 283 35.24 12.17 12.57
CA ILE A 283 33.80 12.26 12.35
C ILE A 283 33.27 11.03 11.61
N ASP A 284 31.96 10.75 11.72
CA ASP A 284 31.29 9.76 10.87
C ASP A 284 31.18 10.29 9.43
N PHE A 285 32.30 10.24 8.71
CA PHE A 285 32.38 10.71 7.34
C PHE A 285 31.50 9.89 6.40
N TYR A 286 31.23 8.61 6.68
CA TYR A 286 30.30 7.81 5.88
C TYR A 286 28.87 8.35 6.00
N GLY A 287 28.41 8.59 7.23
CA GLY A 287 27.11 9.21 7.46
C GLY A 287 27.03 10.61 6.87
N VAL A 288 28.03 11.47 7.10
CA VAL A 288 28.04 12.84 6.57
C VAL A 288 27.96 12.88 5.04
N LEU A 289 28.63 11.96 4.34
CA LEU A 289 28.53 11.84 2.88
C LEU A 289 27.12 11.49 2.42
N ALA A 290 26.43 10.59 3.14
CA ALA A 290 25.08 10.16 2.81
C ALA A 290 24.04 11.30 2.94
N LEU A 291 24.32 12.35 3.72
CA LEU A 291 23.42 13.50 3.87
C LEU A 291 23.08 14.16 2.54
N SER A 292 24.06 14.29 1.64
CA SER A 292 23.84 14.94 0.34
C SER A 292 22.75 14.21 -0.46
N LYS A 293 22.77 12.87 -0.45
CA LYS A 293 21.74 12.04 -1.10
C LYS A 293 20.40 12.10 -0.40
N GLY A 294 20.38 12.24 0.93
CA GLY A 294 19.15 12.51 1.69
C GLY A 294 18.47 13.81 1.28
N PHE A 295 19.23 14.89 1.06
CA PHE A 295 18.68 16.17 0.58
C PHE A 295 18.21 16.11 -0.88
N ASP A 296 18.92 15.38 -1.73
CA ASP A 296 18.51 15.17 -3.12
C ASP A 296 17.19 14.36 -3.17
N ASP A 297 17.06 13.36 -2.32
CA ASP A 297 15.82 12.60 -2.14
C ASP A 297 14.69 13.48 -1.62
N LEU A 298 14.90 14.38 -0.64
CA LEU A 298 13.86 15.34 -0.26
C LEU A 298 13.41 16.24 -1.42
N THR A 299 14.35 16.61 -2.30
CA THR A 299 14.08 17.45 -3.47
C THR A 299 13.26 16.69 -4.52
N SER A 300 13.45 15.38 -4.66
CA SER A 300 12.68 14.55 -5.61
C SER A 300 11.18 14.47 -5.25
N PHE A 301 10.83 14.63 -3.97
CA PHE A 301 9.45 14.71 -3.49
C PHE A 301 8.84 16.12 -3.55
N GLY A 302 9.47 17.07 -4.27
CA GLY A 302 8.98 18.45 -4.40
C GLY A 302 9.46 19.43 -3.33
N GLY A 303 10.35 18.98 -2.43
CA GLY A 303 10.94 19.82 -1.38
C GLY A 303 10.09 19.95 -0.12
N ALA A 304 10.58 20.72 0.86
CA ALA A 304 10.00 20.79 2.21
C ALA A 304 8.59 21.39 2.26
N MET A 305 8.24 22.30 1.34
CA MET A 305 6.91 22.92 1.28
C MET A 305 5.83 21.94 0.80
N GLU A 306 6.07 21.22 -0.30
CA GLU A 306 5.14 20.22 -0.83
C GLU A 306 4.95 19.06 0.16
N ILE A 307 6.04 18.61 0.80
CA ILE A 307 5.99 17.61 1.87
C ILE A 307 5.12 18.13 3.03
N ASN A 308 5.26 19.40 3.42
CA ASN A 308 4.47 19.98 4.49
C ASN A 308 2.97 19.95 4.16
N GLU A 309 2.58 20.41 2.97
CA GLU A 309 1.18 20.47 2.56
C GLU A 309 0.56 19.07 2.43
N ARG A 310 1.28 18.12 1.82
CA ARG A 310 0.80 16.74 1.66
C ARG A 310 0.64 16.03 2.99
N THR A 311 1.66 16.08 3.85
CA THR A 311 1.61 15.41 5.16
C THR A 311 0.59 16.06 6.09
N PHE A 312 0.40 17.39 6.00
CA PHE A 312 -0.66 18.10 6.71
C PHE A 312 -2.05 17.69 6.22
N ARG A 313 -2.27 17.54 4.90
CA ARG A 313 -3.56 17.06 4.36
C ARG A 313 -3.92 15.68 4.88
N LEU A 314 -2.96 14.75 4.91
CA LEU A 314 -3.16 13.40 5.49
C LEU A 314 -3.50 13.48 6.98
N ALA A 315 -2.75 14.26 7.75
CA ALA A 315 -2.99 14.41 9.19
C ALA A 315 -4.34 15.09 9.49
N LYS A 316 -4.71 16.10 8.71
CA LYS A 316 -6.01 16.77 8.82
C LYS A 316 -7.16 15.81 8.49
N CYS A 317 -7.03 15.04 7.41
CA CYS A 317 -8.01 14.03 7.04
C CYS A 317 -8.16 12.98 8.16
N ALA A 318 -7.04 12.49 8.71
CA ALA A 318 -7.05 11.56 9.83
C ALA A 318 -7.77 12.17 11.05
N PHE A 319 -7.46 13.41 11.41
CA PHE A 319 -8.12 14.14 12.49
C PHE A 319 -9.64 14.27 12.27
N ASP A 320 -10.07 14.67 11.08
CA ASP A 320 -11.48 14.86 10.74
C ASP A 320 -12.26 13.53 10.76
N CYS A 321 -11.67 12.46 10.23
CA CYS A 321 -12.26 11.11 10.24
C CYS A 321 -12.37 10.56 11.66
N LEU A 322 -11.28 10.62 12.43
CA LEU A 322 -11.23 10.17 13.83
C LEU A 322 -12.21 10.94 14.72
N SER A 323 -12.35 12.25 14.52
CA SER A 323 -13.29 13.09 15.29
C SER A 323 -14.77 12.76 15.02
N LYS A 324 -15.08 12.22 13.82
CA LYS A 324 -16.43 11.84 13.42
C LYS A 324 -16.81 10.42 13.85
N LEU A 325 -15.84 9.58 14.20
CA LEU A 325 -16.08 8.19 14.60
C LEU A 325 -16.79 8.10 15.96
N LYS A 326 -17.90 7.34 15.97
CA LYS A 326 -18.75 7.12 17.15
C LYS A 326 -19.14 5.64 17.25
N HIS A 327 -19.31 5.16 18.48
CA HIS A 327 -19.93 3.85 18.75
C HIS A 327 -21.44 3.91 18.43
N GLY A 328 -22.10 2.74 18.35
CA GLY A 328 -23.55 2.65 18.16
C GLY A 328 -24.40 3.37 19.22
N ASN A 329 -23.82 3.65 20.40
CA ASN A 329 -24.47 4.43 21.45
C ASN A 329 -24.28 5.96 21.32
N GLY A 330 -23.63 6.43 20.26
CA GLY A 330 -23.39 7.83 19.95
C GLY A 330 -22.20 8.48 20.67
N ARG A 331 -21.45 7.73 21.51
CA ARG A 331 -20.23 8.22 22.17
C ARG A 331 -19.03 8.22 21.22
N PRO A 332 -18.07 9.13 21.40
CA PRO A 332 -16.85 9.15 20.57
C PRO A 332 -15.98 7.93 20.82
N VAL A 333 -15.35 7.42 19.76
CA VAL A 333 -14.43 6.27 19.81
C VAL A 333 -13.03 6.68 20.25
N VAL A 334 -12.68 7.96 20.06
CA VAL A 334 -11.34 8.49 20.37
C VAL A 334 -11.44 9.82 21.10
N GLU A 335 -10.48 10.04 22.00
CA GLU A 335 -10.16 11.34 22.57
C GLU A 335 -8.86 11.85 21.94
N ILE A 336 -8.95 12.93 21.17
CA ILE A 336 -7.81 13.49 20.43
C ILE A 336 -7.17 14.64 21.22
N TYR A 337 -5.85 14.60 21.37
CA TYR A 337 -5.05 15.62 22.05
C TYR A 337 -4.46 16.61 21.05
N CYS A 338 -5.20 17.68 20.77
CA CYS A 338 -4.77 18.80 19.94
C CYS A 338 -4.88 20.13 20.70
N HIS A 339 -3.98 21.08 20.43
CA HIS A 339 -4.05 22.41 21.06
C HIS A 339 -5.15 23.30 20.46
N SER A 340 -5.29 23.30 19.14
CA SER A 340 -6.39 23.99 18.46
C SER A 340 -7.57 23.02 18.28
N LYS A 341 -8.79 23.50 18.51
CA LYS A 341 -10.01 22.71 18.25
C LYS A 341 -10.19 22.37 16.75
N ASP A 342 -9.46 23.09 15.90
CA ASP A 342 -9.45 22.89 14.45
C ASP A 342 -8.02 22.61 13.96
N PHE A 343 -7.85 21.55 13.17
CA PHE A 343 -6.60 21.20 12.46
C PHE A 343 -6.46 22.06 11.20
N GLY A 344 -6.47 23.39 11.39
CA GLY A 344 -6.82 24.36 10.34
C GLY A 344 -5.67 24.85 9.45
N ASP A 345 -4.46 25.06 10.01
CA ASP A 345 -3.33 25.67 9.30
C ASP A 345 -2.05 24.83 9.45
N CYS A 346 -1.40 24.55 8.32
CA CYS A 346 -0.15 23.78 8.23
C CYS A 346 1.04 24.50 8.89
N ARG A 347 0.94 25.82 9.10
CA ARG A 347 1.96 26.62 9.78
C ARG A 347 1.92 26.48 11.30
N THR A 348 0.76 26.20 11.87
CA THR A 348 0.56 26.08 13.33
C THR A 348 0.50 24.62 13.81
N GLN A 349 0.27 23.69 12.90
CA GLN A 349 0.11 22.27 13.21
C GLN A 349 0.92 21.40 12.23
N GLY A 350 1.70 20.47 12.76
CA GLY A 350 2.48 19.50 11.99
C GLY A 350 1.69 18.22 11.67
N ALA A 351 2.36 17.26 11.03
CA ALA A 351 1.76 16.01 10.55
C ALA A 351 1.57 14.93 11.64
N ILE A 352 1.32 15.34 12.89
CA ILE A 352 1.16 14.44 14.04
C ILE A 352 -0.28 14.52 14.54
N VAL A 353 -0.89 13.36 14.77
CA VAL A 353 -2.19 13.22 15.43
C VAL A 353 -2.01 12.27 16.62
N ASN A 354 -2.41 12.73 17.79
CA ASN A 354 -2.22 12.01 19.04
C ASN A 354 -3.56 11.85 19.76
N PHE A 355 -3.86 10.65 20.23
CA PHE A 355 -5.17 10.31 20.78
C PHE A 355 -5.10 9.09 21.71
N ASN A 356 -6.21 8.84 22.41
CA ASN A 356 -6.48 7.59 23.11
C ASN A 356 -7.84 7.04 22.66
N PHE A 357 -7.97 5.71 22.61
CA PHE A 357 -9.23 5.06 22.31
C PHE A 357 -10.10 4.95 23.56
N LEU A 358 -11.41 5.10 23.36
CA LEU A 358 -12.45 4.92 24.36
C LEU A 358 -13.27 3.68 24.00
N ARG A 359 -13.75 2.99 25.02
CA ARG A 359 -14.77 1.93 24.86
C ARG A 359 -16.17 2.54 24.85
N ASP A 360 -17.15 1.73 24.51
CA ASP A 360 -18.57 2.10 24.53
C ASP A 360 -19.05 2.59 25.92
N ASP A 361 -18.48 2.08 27.00
CA ASP A 361 -18.74 2.51 28.38
C ASP A 361 -18.03 3.81 28.80
N GLY A 362 -17.16 4.35 27.94
CA GLY A 362 -16.37 5.56 28.18
C GLY A 362 -15.07 5.34 28.95
N SER A 363 -14.70 4.08 29.25
CA SER A 363 -13.39 3.74 29.78
C SER A 363 -12.31 3.80 28.69
N TYR A 364 -11.06 3.99 29.09
CA TYR A 364 -9.93 4.02 28.16
C TYR A 364 -9.51 2.61 27.75
N VAL A 365 -9.17 2.45 26.47
CA VAL A 365 -8.44 1.28 25.97
C VAL A 365 -6.95 1.48 26.25
N GLY A 366 -6.30 0.44 26.76
CA GLY A 366 -4.86 0.47 27.03
C GLY A 366 -4.06 0.59 25.73
N TYR A 367 -3.05 1.46 25.69
CA TYR A 367 -2.24 1.65 24.48
C TYR A 367 -1.44 0.38 24.10
N VAL A 368 -1.23 -0.57 25.01
CA VAL A 368 -0.58 -1.87 24.69
C VAL A 368 -1.52 -2.78 23.89
N GLU A 369 -2.82 -2.73 24.18
CA GLU A 369 -3.83 -3.45 23.39
C GLU A 369 -3.87 -2.92 21.95
N VAL A 370 -3.81 -1.60 21.81
CA VAL A 370 -3.78 -0.92 20.50
C VAL A 370 -2.54 -1.30 19.70
N ASP A 371 -1.37 -1.32 20.33
CA ASP A 371 -0.10 -1.69 19.69
C ASP A 371 -0.15 -3.11 19.11
N LYS A 372 -0.65 -4.07 19.90
CA LYS A 372 -0.84 -5.47 19.47
C LYS A 372 -1.86 -5.62 18.34
N MET A 373 -2.94 -4.84 18.35
CA MET A 373 -3.90 -4.83 17.25
C MET A 373 -3.27 -4.23 15.99
N GLY A 374 -2.46 -3.18 16.12
CA GLY A 374 -1.66 -2.64 15.02
C GLY A 374 -0.78 -3.70 14.37
N GLU A 375 -0.03 -4.47 15.17
CA GLU A 375 0.82 -5.57 14.69
C GLU A 375 0.04 -6.60 13.86
N LEU A 376 -1.15 -7.01 14.32
CA LEU A 376 -2.02 -7.97 13.60
C LEU A 376 -2.47 -7.47 12.23
N TYR A 377 -2.67 -6.16 12.07
CA TYR A 377 -3.06 -5.53 10.81
C TYR A 377 -1.86 -5.07 9.96
N SER A 378 -0.63 -5.33 10.43
CA SER A 378 0.63 -4.84 9.86
C SER A 378 0.70 -3.32 9.81
N ILE A 379 0.31 -2.66 10.90
CA ILE A 379 0.35 -1.21 11.10
C ILE A 379 1.27 -0.89 12.28
N GLU A 380 2.36 -0.19 12.03
CA GLU A 380 3.32 0.21 13.04
C GLU A 380 2.98 1.61 13.59
N LEU A 381 2.64 1.63 14.87
CA LEU A 381 2.24 2.82 15.62
C LEU A 381 3.27 3.15 16.71
N ARG A 382 3.16 4.33 17.32
CA ARG A 382 3.97 4.69 18.48
C ARG A 382 3.09 4.92 19.70
N THR A 383 3.46 4.31 20.82
CA THR A 383 2.73 4.43 22.09
C THR A 383 3.60 4.98 23.22
N GLY A 384 2.98 5.57 24.24
CA GLY A 384 3.64 6.11 25.45
C GLY A 384 3.71 7.63 25.51
N CYS A 385 4.79 8.18 26.08
CA CYS A 385 4.95 9.63 26.31
C CYS A 385 5.89 10.33 25.30
N PHE A 386 6.36 9.63 24.26
CA PHE A 386 7.18 10.17 23.14
C PHE A 386 8.38 11.05 23.53
N CYS A 387 9.02 10.74 24.67
CA CYS A 387 10.12 11.55 25.23
C CYS A 387 9.73 13.02 25.47
N ASN A 388 8.45 13.27 25.80
CA ASN A 388 7.89 14.57 26.13
C ASN A 388 6.88 14.45 27.29
N GLN A 389 7.44 14.29 28.49
CA GLN A 389 6.65 14.07 29.70
C GLN A 389 5.81 15.29 30.08
N GLY A 390 6.28 16.51 29.81
CA GLY A 390 5.57 17.73 30.20
C GLY A 390 4.29 17.95 29.39
N ALA A 391 4.30 17.72 28.08
CA ALA A 391 3.06 17.72 27.30
C ALA A 391 2.16 16.55 27.66
N CYS A 392 2.71 15.35 27.88
CA CYS A 392 1.92 14.19 28.30
C CYS A 392 1.16 14.48 29.60
N GLN A 393 1.80 15.10 30.60
CA GLN A 393 1.16 15.49 31.86
C GLN A 393 0.05 16.52 31.64
N ASN A 394 0.31 17.54 30.82
CA ASN A 394 -0.63 18.62 30.57
C ASN A 394 -1.89 18.13 29.82
N TYR A 395 -1.71 17.35 28.74
CA TYR A 395 -2.83 16.84 27.94
C TYR A 395 -3.63 15.75 28.65
N LEU A 396 -2.99 14.89 29.44
CA LEU A 396 -3.67 13.88 30.25
C LEU A 396 -4.21 14.42 31.58
N SER A 397 -4.02 15.71 31.86
CA SER A 397 -4.42 16.37 33.12
C SER A 397 -3.92 15.63 34.37
N LEU A 398 -2.68 15.12 34.33
CA LEU A 398 -2.03 14.45 35.45
C LEU A 398 -1.32 15.48 36.35
N SER A 399 -1.58 15.43 37.65
CA SER A 399 -0.86 16.28 38.60
C SER A 399 0.56 15.76 38.88
N GLU A 400 1.44 16.62 39.42
CA GLU A 400 2.79 16.20 39.80
C GLU A 400 2.79 15.07 40.85
N ASP A 401 1.80 15.07 41.74
CA ASP A 401 1.64 14.04 42.77
C ASP A 401 1.13 12.72 42.15
N ASP A 402 0.23 12.78 41.16
CA ASP A 402 -0.20 11.59 40.42
C ASP A 402 0.97 10.90 39.72
N VAL A 403 1.89 11.68 39.13
CA VAL A 403 3.08 11.13 38.45
C VAL A 403 4.02 10.45 39.44
N LYS A 404 4.22 11.02 40.63
CA LYS A 404 5.02 10.40 41.70
C LYS A 404 4.36 9.14 42.24
N ASN A 405 3.04 9.18 42.47
CA ASN A 405 2.27 8.03 42.92
C ASN A 405 2.31 6.89 41.88
N ASN A 406 2.19 7.21 40.59
CA ASN A 406 2.31 6.25 39.50
C ASN A 406 3.70 5.57 39.52
N PHE A 407 4.77 6.34 39.76
CA PHE A 407 6.12 5.79 39.90
C PHE A 407 6.26 4.89 41.13
N GLU A 408 5.68 5.27 42.27
CA GLU A 408 5.65 4.43 43.49
C GLU A 408 4.88 3.12 43.29
N LEU A 409 3.84 3.14 42.45
CA LEU A 409 3.13 1.94 41.98
C LEU A 409 3.94 1.12 40.96
N GLY A 410 5.14 1.60 40.61
CA GLY A 410 6.14 0.93 39.77
C GLY A 410 6.02 1.24 38.28
N LYS A 411 5.37 2.34 37.88
CA LYS A 411 5.35 2.82 36.49
C LYS A 411 6.71 3.33 36.06
N VAL A 412 7.24 2.80 34.96
CA VAL A 412 8.48 3.26 34.33
C VAL A 412 8.24 3.55 32.85
N CYS A 413 9.03 4.47 32.27
CA CYS A 413 8.96 4.76 30.84
C CYS A 413 9.28 3.49 30.02
N GLY A 414 8.36 3.11 29.12
CA GLY A 414 8.50 1.92 28.27
C GLY A 414 8.04 0.60 28.92
N ASP A 415 7.40 0.64 30.09
CA ASP A 415 6.74 -0.55 30.64
C ASP A 415 5.36 -0.81 30.01
N MET A 416 4.83 -2.01 30.29
CA MET A 416 3.54 -2.48 29.77
C MET A 416 2.33 -1.98 30.58
N ARG A 417 2.53 -1.14 31.61
CA ARG A 417 1.44 -0.64 32.45
C ARG A 417 0.89 0.65 31.85
N ASP A 418 -0.20 0.55 31.13
CA ASP A 418 -0.79 1.62 30.32
C ASP A 418 -1.97 2.33 30.98
N LEU A 419 -2.65 1.68 31.93
CA LEU A 419 -3.76 2.24 32.71
C LEU A 419 -3.47 2.12 34.22
N ILE A 420 -3.59 3.23 34.96
CA ILE A 420 -3.53 3.26 36.43
C ILE A 420 -4.81 3.95 36.93
N ASP A 421 -5.55 3.28 37.81
CA ASP A 421 -6.85 3.73 38.32
C ASP A 421 -7.84 4.14 37.20
N GLY A 422 -7.80 3.43 36.06
CA GLY A 422 -8.65 3.69 34.90
C GLY A 422 -8.26 4.93 34.08
N ARG A 423 -7.15 5.59 34.39
CA ARG A 423 -6.59 6.70 33.61
C ARG A 423 -5.37 6.26 32.80
N PRO A 424 -5.24 6.73 31.54
CA PRO A 424 -4.08 6.45 30.73
C PRO A 424 -2.85 7.18 31.26
N VAL A 425 -1.71 6.50 31.27
CA VAL A 425 -0.40 7.08 31.64
C VAL A 425 0.48 7.42 30.42
N GLY A 426 -0.10 7.32 29.22
CA GLY A 426 0.53 7.61 27.93
C GLY A 426 -0.56 7.74 26.86
N SER A 427 -0.15 7.88 25.60
CA SER A 427 -1.09 7.94 24.49
C SER A 427 -0.61 7.21 23.24
N VAL A 428 -1.45 7.17 22.21
CA VAL A 428 -1.15 6.60 20.89
C VAL A 428 -0.95 7.73 19.89
N ARG A 429 0.16 7.70 19.15
CA ARG A 429 0.51 8.73 18.17
C ARG A 429 0.67 8.13 16.79
N ILE A 430 0.01 8.76 15.83
CA ILE A 430 0.26 8.58 14.40
C ILE A 430 0.95 9.83 13.86
N SER A 431 1.87 9.62 12.93
CA SER A 431 2.64 10.68 12.29
C SER A 431 2.91 10.31 10.85
N PHE A 432 2.55 11.23 9.95
CA PHE A 432 2.69 11.03 8.51
C PHE A 432 4.00 11.63 8.03
N GLY A 433 4.68 10.92 7.14
CA GLY A 433 5.92 11.35 6.52
C GLY A 433 5.75 11.51 5.01
N ARG A 434 6.83 11.91 4.34
CA ARG A 434 6.87 12.12 2.87
C ARG A 434 6.46 10.88 2.04
N GLN A 435 6.62 9.68 2.60
CA GLN A 435 6.27 8.41 1.95
C GLN A 435 4.82 7.99 2.21
N SER A 436 4.14 8.59 3.19
CA SER A 436 2.78 8.21 3.55
C SER A 436 1.78 8.59 2.47
N THR A 437 0.76 7.75 2.31
CA THR A 437 -0.29 7.85 1.29
C THR A 437 -1.68 7.85 1.92
N PHE A 438 -2.71 8.17 1.12
CA PHE A 438 -4.11 8.05 1.57
C PHE A 438 -4.53 6.57 1.75
N SER A 439 -3.88 5.63 1.04
CA SER A 439 -4.07 4.20 1.23
C SER A 439 -3.63 3.75 2.64
N ASP A 440 -2.50 4.27 3.12
CA ASP A 440 -2.02 4.02 4.49
C ASP A 440 -3.03 4.50 5.54
N LEU A 441 -3.58 5.69 5.33
CA LEU A 441 -4.63 6.26 6.18
C LEU A 441 -5.91 5.42 6.14
N HIS A 442 -6.35 4.99 4.95
CA HIS A 442 -7.54 4.16 4.78
C HIS A 442 -7.40 2.83 5.52
N ARG A 443 -6.24 2.16 5.40
CA ARG A 443 -5.96 0.89 6.09
C ARG A 443 -5.94 1.06 7.61
N PHE A 444 -5.37 2.15 8.11
CA PHE A 444 -5.43 2.50 9.52
C PHE A 444 -6.87 2.74 10.00
N LEU A 445 -7.68 3.50 9.25
CA LEU A 445 -9.08 3.76 9.61
C LEU A 445 -9.93 2.48 9.57
N SER A 446 -9.66 1.56 8.65
CA SER A 446 -10.31 0.24 8.61
C SER A 446 -10.01 -0.56 9.87
N MET A 447 -8.73 -0.66 10.27
CA MET A 447 -8.35 -1.32 11.52
C MET A 447 -9.06 -0.68 12.73
N VAL A 448 -9.14 0.65 12.78
CA VAL A 448 -9.86 1.34 13.85
C VAL A 448 -11.33 0.96 13.89
N TYR A 449 -11.98 0.93 12.73
CA TYR A 449 -13.38 0.59 12.60
C TYR A 449 -13.64 -0.87 12.98
N ASP A 450 -12.85 -1.81 12.47
CA ASP A 450 -13.06 -3.24 12.67
C ASP A 450 -12.76 -3.70 14.12
N CYS A 451 -11.78 -3.08 14.79
CA CYS A 451 -11.34 -3.50 16.11
C CYS A 451 -11.95 -2.71 17.28
N PHE A 452 -12.23 -1.41 17.11
CA PHE A 452 -12.58 -0.53 18.23
C PHE A 452 -13.98 0.07 18.15
N VAL A 453 -14.71 -0.08 17.03
CA VAL A 453 -16.09 0.42 16.89
C VAL A 453 -17.09 -0.68 17.18
N THR A 454 -17.81 -0.55 18.29
CA THR A 454 -18.90 -1.46 18.70
C THR A 454 -20.24 -1.03 18.11
N ASP A 455 -21.01 -1.99 17.57
CA ASP A 455 -22.36 -1.83 17.01
C ASP A 455 -22.49 -0.64 16.02
N PRO A 456 -21.71 -0.60 14.92
CA PRO A 456 -21.75 0.54 14.00
C PRO A 456 -23.11 0.67 13.30
N GLU A 457 -23.67 1.89 13.27
CA GLU A 457 -24.93 2.19 12.58
C GLU A 457 -24.82 2.09 11.05
N VAL A 458 -23.61 2.29 10.50
CA VAL A 458 -23.35 2.41 9.05
C VAL A 458 -22.05 1.68 8.72
N PRO A 459 -22.00 0.82 7.67
CA PRO A 459 -20.79 0.11 7.27
C PRO A 459 -19.64 1.07 6.90
N PHE A 460 -18.39 0.65 7.14
CA PHE A 460 -17.18 1.47 6.94
C PHE A 460 -17.12 2.14 5.56
N SER A 461 -17.46 1.43 4.48
CA SER A 461 -17.48 2.00 3.12
C SER A 461 -18.47 3.16 2.95
N ALA A 462 -19.66 3.06 3.55
CA ALA A 462 -20.65 4.14 3.53
C ALA A 462 -20.25 5.29 4.47
N LEU A 463 -19.54 4.99 5.57
CA LEU A 463 -18.97 6.00 6.46
C LEU A 463 -17.87 6.82 5.76
N VAL A 464 -16.96 6.16 5.01
CA VAL A 464 -15.92 6.81 4.21
C VAL A 464 -16.54 7.74 3.16
N LEU A 465 -17.55 7.25 2.42
CA LEU A 465 -18.29 8.08 1.45
C LEU A 465 -18.96 9.29 2.11
N SER A 466 -19.50 9.14 3.32
CA SER A 466 -20.14 10.24 4.06
C SER A 466 -19.17 11.36 4.45
N TRP A 467 -17.87 11.07 4.48
CA TRP A 467 -16.85 12.07 4.80
C TRP A 467 -16.52 13.00 3.63
N ASN A 468 -16.97 12.69 2.40
CA ASN A 468 -16.77 13.49 1.19
C ASN A 468 -15.29 13.86 0.95
N VAL A 469 -14.38 12.89 1.13
CA VAL A 469 -12.95 13.05 0.82
C VAL A 469 -12.67 12.27 -0.48
N PRO A 470 -12.48 12.94 -1.63
CA PRO A 470 -12.28 12.29 -2.92
C PRO A 470 -11.15 11.26 -2.90
N GLU A 471 -10.02 11.59 -2.27
CA GLU A 471 -8.83 10.73 -2.24
C GLU A 471 -9.03 9.43 -1.43
N LEU A 472 -9.92 9.42 -0.43
CA LEU A 472 -10.29 8.20 0.31
C LEU A 472 -11.36 7.39 -0.42
N ASN A 473 -12.21 8.06 -1.20
CA ASN A 473 -13.26 7.41 -1.99
C ASN A 473 -12.66 6.66 -3.20
N GLU A 474 -11.62 7.21 -3.84
CA GLU A 474 -10.84 6.55 -4.91
C GLU A 474 -10.19 5.25 -4.40
N CYS A 475 -9.55 5.28 -3.23
CA CYS A 475 -8.98 4.08 -2.58
C CYS A 475 -10.03 2.99 -2.24
N ALA A 476 -11.30 3.35 -2.04
CA ALA A 476 -12.39 2.40 -1.81
C ALA A 476 -12.94 1.78 -3.11
N SER A 477 -12.61 2.36 -4.28
CA SER A 477 -13.11 1.95 -5.60
C SER A 477 -12.05 1.36 -6.55
N ASP A 478 -10.76 1.54 -6.28
CA ASP A 478 -9.70 1.22 -7.25
C ASP A 478 -9.24 -0.25 -7.20
N ASN A 479 -9.82 -1.02 -8.10
CA ASN A 479 -9.54 -2.43 -8.32
C ASN A 479 -9.28 -2.65 -9.80
N SER A 480 -8.02 -2.71 -10.22
CA SER A 480 -7.67 -2.83 -11.66
C SER A 480 -7.40 -4.28 -12.06
N ILE A 481 -7.86 -4.67 -13.26
CA ILE A 481 -7.63 -5.98 -13.87
C ILE A 481 -6.96 -5.78 -15.22
N ALA A 482 -5.80 -6.38 -15.41
CA ALA A 482 -5.15 -6.42 -16.72
C ALA A 482 -5.65 -7.66 -17.50
N THR A 483 -6.26 -7.43 -18.66
CA THR A 483 -6.77 -8.50 -19.53
C THR A 483 -5.72 -8.85 -20.58
N ARG A 484 -5.53 -10.14 -20.84
CA ARG A 484 -4.62 -10.65 -21.86
C ARG A 484 -5.34 -11.59 -22.79
N SER A 485 -5.06 -11.46 -24.08
CA SER A 485 -5.61 -12.36 -25.10
C SER A 485 -4.45 -13.00 -25.85
N ALA A 486 -4.42 -14.33 -25.87
CA ALA A 486 -3.36 -15.09 -26.52
C ALA A 486 -3.90 -16.00 -27.65
N GLY A 487 -3.25 -15.89 -28.81
CA GLY A 487 -3.56 -16.68 -30.00
C GLY A 487 -4.87 -16.28 -30.70
N GLN A 488 -5.13 -16.90 -31.84
CA GLN A 488 -6.24 -16.53 -32.72
C GLN A 488 -7.61 -16.54 -32.03
N CYS A 489 -7.95 -17.65 -31.34
CA CYS A 489 -9.23 -17.77 -30.64
C CYS A 489 -9.35 -16.78 -29.47
N GLY A 490 -8.28 -16.66 -28.66
CA GLY A 490 -8.22 -15.75 -27.52
C GLY A 490 -8.42 -14.29 -27.93
N ASN A 491 -7.81 -13.86 -29.02
CA ASN A 491 -7.93 -12.51 -29.57
C ASN A 491 -9.32 -12.23 -30.17
N GLN A 492 -9.94 -13.20 -30.85
CA GLN A 492 -11.29 -13.02 -31.40
C GLN A 492 -12.34 -12.90 -30.30
N ILE A 493 -12.25 -13.75 -29.27
CA ILE A 493 -13.14 -13.71 -28.10
C ILE A 493 -12.88 -12.44 -27.31
N GLY A 494 -11.61 -12.09 -27.08
CA GLY A 494 -11.20 -10.86 -26.41
C GLY A 494 -11.76 -9.61 -27.10
N ALA A 495 -11.63 -9.52 -28.43
CA ALA A 495 -12.17 -8.41 -29.21
C ALA A 495 -13.70 -8.29 -29.06
N LYS A 496 -14.43 -9.43 -29.07
CA LYS A 496 -15.88 -9.43 -28.83
C LYS A 496 -16.26 -9.11 -27.39
N PHE A 497 -15.47 -9.54 -26.41
CA PHE A 497 -15.65 -9.15 -25.03
C PHE A 497 -15.54 -7.63 -24.86
N TRP A 498 -14.47 -7.02 -25.39
CA TRP A 498 -14.27 -5.56 -25.35
C TRP A 498 -15.38 -4.79 -26.06
N GLU A 499 -15.89 -5.27 -27.19
CA GLU A 499 -17.06 -4.69 -27.86
C GLU A 499 -18.30 -4.68 -26.94
N VAL A 500 -18.61 -5.81 -26.30
CA VAL A 500 -19.77 -5.94 -25.40
C VAL A 500 -19.64 -5.07 -24.16
N ILE A 501 -18.46 -5.04 -23.52
CA ILE A 501 -18.28 -4.22 -22.31
C ILE A 501 -18.18 -2.73 -22.64
N SER A 502 -17.60 -2.34 -23.78
CA SER A 502 -17.60 -0.93 -24.24
C SER A 502 -19.04 -0.46 -24.44
N ASP A 503 -19.86 -1.28 -25.09
CA ASP A 503 -21.29 -1.01 -25.27
C ASP A 503 -22.06 -0.91 -23.93
N GLU A 504 -21.73 -1.74 -22.95
CA GLU A 504 -22.36 -1.68 -21.61
C GLU A 504 -21.95 -0.45 -20.80
N HIS A 505 -20.71 0.01 -20.95
CA HIS A 505 -20.19 1.23 -20.32
C HIS A 505 -20.45 2.51 -21.13
N GLY A 506 -21.05 2.40 -22.34
CA GLY A 506 -21.34 3.56 -23.18
C GLY A 506 -20.10 4.21 -23.80
N ILE A 507 -19.02 3.45 -24.01
CA ILE A 507 -17.79 3.93 -24.66
C ILE A 507 -17.91 3.76 -26.18
N ASP A 508 -17.64 4.82 -26.92
CA ASP A 508 -17.59 4.78 -28.38
C ASP A 508 -16.25 4.21 -28.92
N PRO A 509 -16.13 3.88 -30.22
CA PRO A 509 -14.88 3.39 -30.80
C PRO A 509 -13.71 4.38 -30.74
N THR A 510 -13.95 5.65 -30.40
CA THR A 510 -12.91 6.68 -30.24
C THR A 510 -12.41 6.80 -28.79
N GLY A 511 -13.03 6.04 -27.88
CA GLY A 511 -12.76 6.03 -26.44
C GLY A 511 -13.54 7.08 -25.66
N ALA A 512 -14.41 7.86 -26.29
CA ALA A 512 -15.22 8.86 -25.60
C ALA A 512 -16.45 8.22 -24.94
N TYR A 513 -16.79 8.69 -23.74
CA TYR A 513 -18.01 8.29 -23.06
C TYR A 513 -19.23 8.98 -23.68
N ALA A 514 -20.19 8.19 -24.13
CA ALA A 514 -21.49 8.59 -24.66
C ALA A 514 -22.64 7.83 -23.95
N GLY A 515 -22.42 7.44 -22.70
CA GLY A 515 -23.41 6.73 -21.88
C GLY A 515 -24.46 7.66 -21.25
N ASP A 516 -25.53 7.04 -20.75
CA ASP A 516 -26.70 7.73 -20.18
C ASP A 516 -26.78 7.63 -18.64
N SER A 517 -25.87 6.87 -18.00
CA SER A 517 -25.98 6.49 -16.58
C SER A 517 -24.65 6.61 -15.85
N ASP A 518 -24.62 7.36 -14.74
CA ASP A 518 -23.43 7.58 -13.90
C ASP A 518 -22.82 6.26 -13.36
N LEU A 519 -23.67 5.25 -13.08
CA LEU A 519 -23.22 3.92 -12.64
C LEU A 519 -22.29 3.21 -13.65
N GLN A 520 -22.28 3.64 -14.92
CA GLN A 520 -21.36 3.12 -15.94
C GLN A 520 -19.93 3.64 -15.74
N LEU A 521 -19.75 4.81 -15.15
CA LEU A 521 -18.46 5.43 -14.91
C LEU A 521 -17.86 5.05 -13.55
N GLU A 522 -18.70 4.72 -12.56
CA GLU A 522 -18.27 4.50 -11.17
C GLU A 522 -17.16 3.46 -10.98
N ARG A 523 -17.14 2.40 -11.79
CA ARG A 523 -16.09 1.36 -11.77
C ARG A 523 -15.45 1.12 -13.14
N ILE A 524 -15.35 2.16 -13.96
CA ILE A 524 -14.76 2.05 -15.30
C ILE A 524 -13.25 1.76 -15.24
N ASN A 525 -12.58 2.23 -14.18
CA ASN A 525 -11.14 2.09 -13.93
C ASN A 525 -10.67 0.62 -13.82
N VAL A 526 -11.61 -0.32 -13.59
CA VAL A 526 -11.31 -1.75 -13.46
C VAL A 526 -10.72 -2.31 -14.75
N TYR A 527 -11.32 -1.98 -15.90
CA TYR A 527 -10.93 -2.48 -17.22
C TYR A 527 -10.34 -1.39 -18.12
N TYR A 528 -10.59 -0.12 -17.85
CA TYR A 528 -10.11 0.99 -18.67
C TYR A 528 -9.10 1.86 -17.93
N ASN A 529 -8.14 2.39 -18.69
CA ASN A 529 -7.26 3.48 -18.29
C ASN A 529 -7.89 4.80 -18.75
N GLU A 530 -7.98 5.79 -17.86
CA GLU A 530 -8.40 7.14 -18.21
C GLU A 530 -7.20 7.91 -18.81
N ALA A 531 -7.28 8.20 -20.10
CA ALA A 531 -6.30 9.01 -20.81
C ALA A 531 -6.73 10.49 -20.84
N SER A 532 -5.74 11.38 -21.04
CA SER A 532 -5.96 12.83 -21.15
C SER A 532 -7.03 13.17 -22.18
N GLY A 533 -8.04 13.94 -21.78
CA GLY A 533 -9.14 14.36 -22.65
C GLY A 533 -10.42 13.52 -22.52
N GLY A 534 -10.59 12.78 -21.41
CA GLY A 534 -11.81 12.00 -21.13
C GLY A 534 -11.97 10.79 -22.06
N LYS A 535 -10.84 10.20 -22.46
CA LYS A 535 -10.81 9.01 -23.33
C LYS A 535 -10.45 7.78 -22.50
N TYR A 536 -11.24 6.73 -22.63
CA TYR A 536 -11.04 5.46 -21.95
C TYR A 536 -10.36 4.47 -22.88
N VAL A 537 -9.21 3.93 -22.46
CA VAL A 537 -8.41 2.97 -23.22
C VAL A 537 -8.40 1.62 -22.49
N PRO A 538 -8.74 0.50 -23.14
CA PRO A 538 -8.70 -0.83 -22.56
C PRO A 538 -7.33 -1.19 -21.97
N ARG A 539 -7.31 -1.73 -20.73
CA ARG A 539 -6.16 -2.41 -20.12
C ARG A 539 -6.02 -3.81 -20.71
N ALA A 540 -5.69 -3.87 -21.99
CA ALA A 540 -5.57 -5.11 -22.76
C ALA A 540 -4.17 -5.27 -23.35
N VAL A 541 -3.63 -6.49 -23.28
CA VAL A 541 -2.43 -6.91 -24.02
C VAL A 541 -2.83 -8.00 -25.00
N LEU A 542 -2.59 -7.77 -26.29
CA LEU A 542 -2.93 -8.71 -27.36
C LEU A 542 -1.66 -9.40 -27.83
N VAL A 543 -1.68 -10.73 -27.80
CA VAL A 543 -0.51 -11.56 -28.08
C VAL A 543 -0.86 -12.60 -29.12
N ASP A 544 -0.06 -12.69 -30.18
CA ASP A 544 -0.11 -13.81 -31.12
C ASP A 544 1.23 -14.01 -31.81
N LEU A 545 1.60 -15.25 -32.08
CA LEU A 545 2.77 -15.59 -32.88
C LEU A 545 2.52 -15.31 -34.37
N GLU A 546 1.25 -15.23 -34.78
CA GLU A 546 0.85 -14.90 -36.15
C GLU A 546 0.42 -13.42 -36.31
N PRO A 547 0.99 -12.67 -37.27
CA PRO A 547 0.65 -11.26 -37.45
C PRO A 547 -0.76 -11.04 -38.03
N GLY A 548 -1.29 -12.02 -38.79
CA GLY A 548 -2.58 -11.88 -39.48
C GLY A 548 -3.79 -11.71 -38.54
N THR A 549 -3.70 -12.22 -37.31
CA THR A 549 -4.73 -12.03 -36.29
C THR A 549 -4.84 -10.56 -35.89
N MET A 550 -3.72 -9.86 -35.79
CA MET A 550 -3.66 -8.46 -35.36
C MET A 550 -4.31 -7.51 -36.37
N ASP A 551 -4.10 -7.75 -37.66
CA ASP A 551 -4.77 -7.00 -38.72
C ASP A 551 -6.29 -7.18 -38.66
N SER A 552 -6.76 -8.39 -38.35
CA SER A 552 -8.18 -8.68 -38.20
C SER A 552 -8.80 -7.97 -36.99
N VAL A 553 -8.10 -7.93 -35.85
CA VAL A 553 -8.55 -7.21 -34.66
C VAL A 553 -8.58 -5.69 -34.90
N ARG A 554 -7.54 -5.15 -35.54
CA ARG A 554 -7.45 -3.71 -35.86
C ARG A 554 -8.51 -3.26 -36.88
N ALA A 555 -8.87 -4.13 -37.82
CA ALA A 555 -9.96 -3.89 -38.76
C ALA A 555 -11.36 -4.06 -38.13
N GLY A 556 -11.44 -4.59 -36.90
CA GLY A 556 -12.66 -4.73 -36.13
C GLY A 556 -13.27 -3.38 -35.72
N PRO A 557 -14.55 -3.36 -35.30
CA PRO A 557 -15.30 -2.14 -35.00
C PRO A 557 -14.65 -1.29 -33.89
N PHE A 558 -14.08 -1.93 -32.88
CA PHE A 558 -13.37 -1.30 -31.75
C PHE A 558 -11.84 -1.46 -31.84
N GLY A 559 -11.31 -1.84 -33.00
CA GLY A 559 -9.87 -2.10 -33.17
C GLY A 559 -8.97 -0.88 -32.90
N GLN A 560 -9.50 0.33 -33.14
CA GLN A 560 -8.79 1.61 -32.92
C GLN A 560 -8.73 2.03 -31.45
N LEU A 561 -9.50 1.36 -30.58
CA LEU A 561 -9.58 1.67 -29.16
C LEU A 561 -8.34 1.15 -28.41
N PHE A 562 -7.75 0.04 -28.87
CA PHE A 562 -6.58 -0.57 -28.25
C PHE A 562 -5.31 0.27 -28.48
N ARG A 563 -4.47 0.36 -27.44
CA ARG A 563 -3.17 1.04 -27.53
C ARG A 563 -2.25 0.28 -28.52
N PRO A 564 -1.67 0.96 -29.53
CA PRO A 564 -0.77 0.32 -30.49
C PRO A 564 0.44 -0.38 -29.86
N ASP A 565 0.95 0.17 -28.75
CA ASP A 565 2.08 -0.38 -28.00
C ASP A 565 1.76 -1.73 -27.33
N ASN A 566 0.48 -2.05 -27.13
CA ASN A 566 0.05 -3.25 -26.41
C ASN A 566 -0.19 -4.45 -27.36
N PHE A 567 0.10 -4.28 -28.65
CA PHE A 567 0.10 -5.36 -29.64
C PHE A 567 1.48 -5.99 -29.71
N VAL A 568 1.61 -7.20 -29.18
CA VAL A 568 2.87 -7.97 -29.25
C VAL A 568 2.65 -9.15 -30.18
N PHE A 569 3.40 -9.21 -31.28
CA PHE A 569 3.23 -10.29 -32.25
C PHE A 569 4.55 -10.81 -32.81
N GLY A 570 4.56 -12.11 -33.11
CA GLY A 570 5.66 -12.81 -33.76
C GLY A 570 5.64 -12.70 -35.29
N GLN A 571 6.66 -13.26 -35.93
CA GLN A 571 6.72 -13.43 -37.39
C GLN A 571 6.41 -14.86 -37.83
N SER A 572 6.54 -15.83 -36.91
CA SER A 572 6.45 -17.27 -37.14
C SER A 572 5.30 -17.82 -36.32
N GLY A 573 4.35 -18.54 -36.94
CA GLY A 573 3.22 -19.13 -36.23
C GLY A 573 3.56 -20.47 -35.57
N ALA A 574 2.86 -20.81 -34.48
CA ALA A 574 3.05 -22.09 -33.79
C ALA A 574 2.55 -23.31 -34.58
N GLY A 575 1.70 -23.13 -35.59
CA GLY A 575 1.22 -24.22 -36.45
C GLY A 575 0.50 -25.34 -35.71
N ASN A 576 -0.35 -25.01 -34.73
CA ASN A 576 -1.05 -25.94 -33.84
C ASN A 576 -0.14 -26.90 -33.04
N ASN A 577 1.11 -26.51 -32.81
CA ASN A 577 2.04 -27.26 -31.97
C ASN A 577 2.26 -26.53 -30.63
N TRP A 578 1.85 -27.17 -29.53
CA TRP A 578 2.05 -26.63 -28.17
C TRP A 578 3.54 -26.47 -27.82
N ALA A 579 4.39 -27.42 -28.21
CA ALA A 579 5.83 -27.37 -27.90
C ALA A 579 6.50 -26.12 -28.50
N LYS A 580 6.09 -25.74 -29.72
CA LYS A 580 6.56 -24.50 -30.36
C LYS A 580 6.15 -23.26 -29.59
N GLY A 581 4.90 -23.22 -29.14
CA GLY A 581 4.40 -22.12 -28.33
C GLY A 581 5.08 -22.05 -26.96
N HIS A 582 5.44 -23.17 -26.36
CA HIS A 582 5.94 -23.21 -24.98
C HIS A 582 7.47 -23.11 -24.88
N TYR A 583 8.22 -23.76 -25.76
CA TYR A 583 9.68 -23.90 -25.63
C TYR A 583 10.49 -23.12 -26.67
N THR A 584 9.96 -22.89 -27.88
CA THR A 584 10.73 -22.25 -28.97
C THR A 584 10.23 -20.84 -29.27
N GLU A 585 9.32 -20.68 -30.21
CA GLU A 585 8.86 -19.37 -30.72
C GLU A 585 8.18 -18.53 -29.64
N GLY A 586 7.35 -19.14 -28.78
CA GLY A 586 6.69 -18.39 -27.71
C GLY A 586 7.62 -18.00 -26.57
N ALA A 587 8.67 -18.79 -26.31
CA ALA A 587 9.69 -18.45 -25.32
C ALA A 587 10.55 -17.25 -25.75
N GLU A 588 10.79 -17.06 -27.05
CA GLU A 588 11.47 -15.86 -27.55
C GLU A 588 10.59 -14.60 -27.45
N LEU A 589 9.26 -14.74 -27.58
CA LEU A 589 8.34 -13.60 -27.56
C LEU A 589 7.85 -13.24 -26.14
N VAL A 590 7.88 -14.17 -25.18
CA VAL A 590 7.27 -13.98 -23.85
C VAL A 590 7.89 -12.81 -23.08
N ASP A 591 9.20 -12.58 -23.20
CA ASP A 591 9.88 -11.49 -22.49
C ASP A 591 9.35 -10.11 -22.92
N ASN A 592 9.11 -9.92 -24.22
CA ASN A 592 8.50 -8.70 -24.75
C ASN A 592 7.07 -8.51 -24.23
N VAL A 593 6.31 -9.61 -24.10
CA VAL A 593 4.96 -9.56 -23.53
C VAL A 593 5.02 -9.19 -22.05
N LEU A 594 5.95 -9.77 -21.29
CA LEU A 594 6.13 -9.49 -19.86
C LEU A 594 6.50 -8.03 -19.61
N ASP A 595 7.32 -7.41 -20.46
CA ASP A 595 7.64 -5.98 -20.34
C ASP A 595 6.41 -5.08 -20.51
N VAL A 596 5.54 -5.38 -21.48
CA VAL A 596 4.26 -4.65 -21.66
C VAL A 596 3.35 -4.88 -20.46
N VAL A 597 3.32 -6.12 -19.95
CA VAL A 597 2.55 -6.47 -18.76
C VAL A 597 3.02 -5.70 -17.53
N ARG A 598 4.33 -5.58 -17.31
CA ARG A 598 4.90 -4.80 -16.20
C ARG A 598 4.48 -3.35 -16.30
N LYS A 599 4.60 -2.75 -17.50
CA LYS A 599 4.20 -1.36 -17.74
C LYS A 599 2.73 -1.12 -17.41
N GLU A 600 1.83 -2.02 -17.80
CA GLU A 600 0.41 -1.90 -17.45
C GLU A 600 0.18 -2.17 -15.95
N ALA A 601 0.89 -3.11 -15.33
CA ALA A 601 0.79 -3.39 -13.89
C ALA A 601 1.30 -2.22 -13.02
N GLU A 602 2.35 -1.51 -13.44
CA GLU A 602 2.86 -0.31 -12.77
C GLU A 602 1.93 0.90 -12.94
N SER A 603 1.11 0.92 -14.00
CA SER A 603 0.09 1.95 -14.21
C SER A 603 -1.18 1.75 -13.40
N CYS A 604 -1.25 0.67 -12.60
CA CYS A 604 -2.37 0.34 -11.74
C CYS A 604 -2.09 0.81 -10.29
N ASP A 605 -3.03 1.51 -9.67
CA ASP A 605 -2.92 1.88 -8.24
C ASP A 605 -3.00 0.65 -7.33
N CYS A 606 -3.95 -0.25 -7.60
CA CYS A 606 -4.07 -1.56 -6.96
C CYS A 606 -4.51 -2.63 -7.96
N LEU A 607 -3.58 -3.51 -8.34
CA LEU A 607 -3.83 -4.63 -9.25
C LEU A 607 -4.52 -5.78 -8.50
N GLN A 608 -5.74 -6.16 -8.90
CA GLN A 608 -6.42 -7.32 -8.34
C GLN A 608 -5.81 -8.64 -8.82
N GLY A 609 -5.58 -8.70 -10.13
CA GLY A 609 -5.24 -9.94 -10.80
C GLY A 609 -5.27 -9.81 -12.31
N PHE A 610 -5.24 -10.97 -12.93
CA PHE A 610 -4.99 -11.15 -14.34
C PHE A 610 -6.07 -12.01 -14.96
N GLN A 611 -6.64 -11.53 -16.06
CA GLN A 611 -7.64 -12.29 -16.81
C GLN A 611 -7.07 -12.67 -18.16
N MET A 612 -7.00 -13.96 -18.46
CA MET A 612 -6.48 -14.49 -19.71
C MET A 612 -7.56 -15.15 -20.57
N THR A 613 -7.63 -14.81 -21.86
CA THR A 613 -8.48 -15.49 -22.84
C THR A 613 -7.61 -16.27 -23.83
N HIS A 614 -7.82 -17.58 -23.90
CA HIS A 614 -7.05 -18.45 -24.81
C HIS A 614 -7.81 -19.72 -25.18
N SER A 615 -7.25 -20.51 -26.10
CA SER A 615 -7.77 -21.83 -26.45
C SER A 615 -6.72 -22.90 -26.15
N LEU A 616 -7.17 -24.04 -25.64
CA LEU A 616 -6.31 -25.17 -25.28
C LEU A 616 -5.96 -26.04 -26.50
N GLY A 617 -6.72 -25.94 -27.61
CA GLY A 617 -6.51 -26.76 -28.81
C GLY A 617 -5.44 -26.24 -29.77
N GLY A 618 -5.15 -24.94 -29.75
CA GLY A 618 -4.18 -24.30 -30.64
C GLY A 618 -2.72 -24.60 -30.27
N GLY A 619 -1.77 -23.90 -30.88
CA GLY A 619 -0.34 -23.92 -30.49
C GLY A 619 0.07 -22.66 -29.71
N THR A 620 -0.28 -21.48 -30.21
CA THR A 620 0.03 -20.19 -29.56
C THR A 620 -0.76 -20.00 -28.27
N GLY A 621 -2.09 -20.04 -28.35
CA GLY A 621 -2.95 -19.77 -27.19
C GLY A 621 -2.75 -20.77 -26.06
N SER A 622 -2.41 -22.02 -26.39
CA SER A 622 -2.18 -23.09 -25.42
C SER A 622 -0.75 -23.01 -24.87
N GLY A 623 0.28 -23.23 -25.70
CA GLY A 623 1.68 -23.35 -25.28
C GLY A 623 2.28 -22.04 -24.78
N MET A 624 2.19 -20.97 -25.58
CA MET A 624 2.67 -19.65 -25.16
C MET A 624 1.78 -19.10 -24.04
N GLY A 625 0.49 -19.43 -24.06
CA GLY A 625 -0.44 -18.98 -23.04
C GLY A 625 -0.14 -19.53 -21.66
N THR A 626 0.13 -20.83 -21.55
CA THR A 626 0.52 -21.46 -20.28
C THR A 626 1.90 -21.02 -19.81
N LEU A 627 2.85 -20.80 -20.73
CA LEU A 627 4.15 -20.22 -20.40
C LEU A 627 4.00 -18.83 -19.75
N LEU A 628 3.16 -17.98 -20.35
CA LEU A 628 2.89 -16.64 -19.83
C LEU A 628 2.23 -16.69 -18.45
N ILE A 629 1.30 -17.61 -18.23
CA ILE A 629 0.65 -17.81 -16.92
C ILE A 629 1.69 -18.18 -15.86
N SER A 630 2.57 -19.14 -16.15
CA SER A 630 3.63 -19.57 -15.23
C SER A 630 4.57 -18.41 -14.89
N LYS A 631 5.03 -17.65 -15.89
CA LYS A 631 5.90 -16.49 -15.66
C LYS A 631 5.24 -15.36 -14.88
N ILE A 632 3.96 -15.11 -15.11
CA ILE A 632 3.21 -14.14 -14.32
C ILE A 632 3.05 -14.63 -12.88
N ARG A 633 2.84 -15.93 -12.65
CA ARG A 633 2.72 -16.49 -11.30
C ARG A 633 4.05 -16.40 -10.53
N GLU A 634 5.18 -16.57 -11.21
CA GLU A 634 6.52 -16.34 -10.63
C GLU A 634 6.71 -14.87 -10.20
N GLU A 635 6.34 -13.91 -11.05
CA GLU A 635 6.57 -12.48 -10.80
C GLU A 635 5.53 -11.85 -9.86
N TYR A 636 4.29 -12.33 -9.92
CA TYR A 636 3.14 -11.82 -9.16
C TYR A 636 2.41 -12.94 -8.39
N PRO A 637 3.06 -13.60 -7.42
CA PRO A 637 2.50 -14.76 -6.71
C PRO A 637 1.24 -14.43 -5.89
N ASP A 638 1.17 -13.20 -5.39
CA ASP A 638 0.05 -12.74 -4.54
C ASP A 638 -1.21 -12.37 -5.35
N ARG A 639 -1.16 -12.35 -6.68
CA ARG A 639 -2.27 -11.85 -7.53
C ARG A 639 -3.10 -13.01 -8.08
N ILE A 640 -4.41 -12.77 -8.19
CA ILE A 640 -5.35 -13.78 -8.71
C ILE A 640 -5.14 -13.99 -10.21
N MET A 641 -5.05 -15.24 -10.64
CA MET A 641 -4.94 -15.63 -12.04
C MET A 641 -6.21 -16.34 -12.51
N ASN A 642 -6.93 -15.67 -13.42
CA ASN A 642 -8.17 -16.16 -13.99
C ASN A 642 -8.02 -16.46 -15.48
N THR A 643 -8.55 -17.58 -15.94
CA THR A 643 -8.53 -17.95 -17.36
C THR A 643 -9.91 -18.28 -17.91
N PHE A 644 -10.18 -17.81 -19.13
CA PHE A 644 -11.29 -18.25 -19.97
C PHE A 644 -10.71 -19.16 -21.04
N SER A 645 -10.87 -20.46 -20.82
CA SER A 645 -10.19 -21.51 -21.56
C SER A 645 -11.16 -22.22 -22.49
N VAL A 646 -10.97 -22.04 -23.80
CA VAL A 646 -11.78 -22.73 -24.82
C VAL A 646 -11.21 -24.12 -25.07
N VAL A 647 -11.99 -25.11 -24.67
CA VAL A 647 -11.71 -26.53 -24.82
C VAL A 647 -12.05 -26.97 -26.25
N PRO A 648 -11.14 -27.69 -26.93
CA PRO A 648 -11.36 -28.17 -28.28
C PRO A 648 -12.49 -29.23 -28.37
N SER A 649 -13.10 -29.33 -29.55
CA SER A 649 -14.07 -30.37 -29.86
C SER A 649 -13.94 -30.84 -31.31
N PRO A 650 -13.98 -32.16 -31.56
CA PRO A 650 -13.89 -32.72 -32.91
C PRO A 650 -15.11 -32.41 -33.79
N LYS A 651 -16.21 -31.87 -33.22
CA LYS A 651 -17.36 -31.41 -34.02
C LYS A 651 -17.10 -30.06 -34.72
N VAL A 652 -16.17 -29.28 -34.21
CA VAL A 652 -15.95 -27.88 -34.61
C VAL A 652 -14.61 -27.68 -35.32
N SER A 653 -13.60 -28.49 -34.99
CA SER A 653 -12.26 -28.41 -35.59
C SER A 653 -11.82 -29.73 -36.22
N ASP A 654 -11.15 -29.64 -37.37
CA ASP A 654 -10.58 -30.76 -38.12
C ASP A 654 -9.13 -31.09 -37.68
N THR A 655 -8.57 -30.36 -36.71
CA THR A 655 -7.18 -30.53 -36.27
C THR A 655 -7.05 -31.76 -35.36
N VAL A 656 -6.23 -32.73 -35.78
CA VAL A 656 -6.10 -34.00 -35.05
C VAL A 656 -5.25 -33.92 -33.79
N VAL A 657 -4.36 -32.93 -33.65
CA VAL A 657 -3.41 -32.83 -32.51
C VAL A 657 -3.95 -32.07 -31.30
N GLU A 658 -5.18 -31.56 -31.36
CA GLU A 658 -5.78 -30.77 -30.27
C GLU A 658 -5.81 -31.48 -28.90
N PRO A 659 -6.04 -32.82 -28.81
CA PRO A 659 -5.98 -33.50 -27.52
C PRO A 659 -4.59 -33.44 -26.87
N TYR A 660 -3.49 -33.46 -27.64
CA TYR A 660 -2.15 -33.28 -27.10
C TYR A 660 -1.98 -31.89 -26.47
N ASN A 661 -2.33 -30.86 -27.24
CA ASN A 661 -2.22 -29.47 -26.79
C ASN A 661 -3.09 -29.21 -25.55
N ALA A 662 -4.29 -29.79 -25.52
CA ALA A 662 -5.21 -29.63 -24.39
C ALA A 662 -4.70 -30.31 -23.12
N THR A 663 -4.26 -31.58 -23.20
CA THR A 663 -3.72 -32.30 -22.04
C THR A 663 -2.52 -31.59 -21.43
N LEU A 664 -1.55 -31.17 -22.26
CA LEU A 664 -0.37 -30.43 -21.82
C LEU A 664 -0.74 -29.08 -21.19
N SER A 665 -1.75 -28.41 -21.73
CA SER A 665 -2.19 -27.12 -21.18
C SER A 665 -2.94 -27.26 -19.87
N VAL A 666 -3.82 -28.27 -19.75
CA VAL A 666 -4.57 -28.54 -18.51
C VAL A 666 -3.60 -28.82 -17.36
N HIS A 667 -2.54 -29.60 -17.60
CA HIS A 667 -1.50 -29.84 -16.60
C HIS A 667 -0.95 -28.52 -16.02
N GLN A 668 -0.64 -27.54 -16.87
CA GLN A 668 -0.12 -26.25 -16.44
C GLN A 668 -1.18 -25.36 -15.74
N LEU A 669 -2.45 -25.46 -16.15
CA LEU A 669 -3.54 -24.69 -15.56
C LEU A 669 -3.87 -25.16 -14.13
N VAL A 670 -3.78 -26.47 -13.86
CA VAL A 670 -4.05 -27.07 -12.54
C VAL A 670 -3.14 -26.48 -11.45
N GLU A 671 -1.90 -26.11 -11.78
CA GLU A 671 -0.93 -25.63 -10.80
C GLU A 671 -0.85 -24.10 -10.74
N ASN A 672 -1.01 -23.43 -11.88
CA ASN A 672 -0.69 -22.00 -12.00
C ASN A 672 -1.90 -21.05 -12.03
N THR A 673 -3.13 -21.58 -12.05
CA THR A 673 -4.35 -20.75 -12.08
C THR A 673 -5.20 -20.90 -10.82
N ASP A 674 -5.85 -19.81 -10.43
CA ASP A 674 -6.75 -19.80 -9.27
C ASP A 674 -8.21 -20.05 -9.69
N GLU A 675 -8.61 -19.60 -10.90
CA GLU A 675 -9.94 -19.84 -11.47
C GLU A 675 -9.85 -20.11 -12.98
N THR A 676 -10.45 -21.21 -13.45
CA THR A 676 -10.51 -21.53 -14.88
C THR A 676 -11.95 -21.76 -15.33
N PHE A 677 -12.45 -20.89 -16.21
CA PHE A 677 -13.77 -21.03 -16.83
C PHE A 677 -13.65 -21.90 -18.08
N CYS A 678 -14.17 -23.13 -18.00
CA CYS A 678 -14.15 -24.09 -19.09
C CYS A 678 -15.26 -23.80 -20.09
N ILE A 679 -14.88 -23.45 -21.33
CA ILE A 679 -15.81 -23.18 -22.42
C ILE A 679 -15.63 -24.25 -23.48
N ASP A 680 -16.64 -25.08 -23.70
CA ASP A 680 -16.58 -26.17 -24.65
C ASP A 680 -17.23 -25.79 -25.99
N ASN A 681 -16.45 -25.86 -27.06
CA ASN A 681 -16.95 -25.65 -28.42
C ASN A 681 -18.08 -26.62 -28.80
N GLU A 682 -18.10 -27.84 -28.23
CA GLU A 682 -19.18 -28.81 -28.44
C GLU A 682 -20.51 -28.29 -27.88
N ALA A 683 -20.49 -27.78 -26.65
CA ALA A 683 -21.67 -27.25 -25.98
C ALA A 683 -22.18 -25.99 -26.68
N LEU A 684 -21.26 -25.08 -27.04
CA LEU A 684 -21.60 -23.88 -27.81
C LEU A 684 -22.27 -24.22 -29.15
N TYR A 685 -21.74 -25.20 -29.88
CA TYR A 685 -22.33 -25.64 -31.14
C TYR A 685 -23.72 -26.24 -30.94
N ASP A 686 -23.89 -27.11 -29.94
CA ASP A 686 -25.17 -27.74 -29.63
C ASP A 686 -26.22 -26.69 -29.18
N ILE A 687 -25.83 -25.66 -28.42
CA ILE A 687 -26.69 -24.52 -28.06
C ILE A 687 -27.12 -23.74 -29.31
N CYS A 688 -26.18 -23.37 -30.18
CA CYS A 688 -26.49 -22.63 -31.40
C CYS A 688 -27.41 -23.41 -32.33
N PHE A 689 -27.14 -24.70 -32.52
CA PHE A 689 -27.89 -25.55 -33.45
C PHE A 689 -29.26 -25.97 -32.89
N ARG A 690 -29.32 -26.47 -31.66
CA ARG A 690 -30.56 -27.03 -31.08
C ARG A 690 -31.44 -25.96 -30.41
N THR A 691 -30.83 -25.08 -29.62
CA THR A 691 -31.57 -24.10 -28.79
C THR A 691 -31.88 -22.83 -29.57
N LEU A 692 -30.87 -22.24 -30.22
CA LEU A 692 -31.05 -21.01 -31.03
C LEU A 692 -31.62 -21.30 -32.44
N LYS A 693 -31.65 -22.56 -32.86
CA LYS A 693 -32.14 -23.03 -34.17
C LYS A 693 -31.41 -22.43 -35.36
N LEU A 694 -30.09 -22.22 -35.23
CA LEU A 694 -29.24 -21.80 -36.33
C LEU A 694 -28.85 -23.02 -37.16
N THR A 695 -29.17 -23.02 -38.45
CA THR A 695 -28.87 -24.16 -39.34
C THR A 695 -27.38 -24.35 -39.60
N THR A 696 -26.60 -23.27 -39.55
CA THR A 696 -25.14 -23.26 -39.79
C THR A 696 -24.49 -22.29 -38.81
N PRO A 697 -24.14 -22.73 -37.58
CA PRO A 697 -23.46 -21.90 -36.59
C PRO A 697 -22.08 -21.43 -37.10
N THR A 698 -21.78 -20.13 -36.95
CA THR A 698 -20.46 -19.57 -37.28
C THR A 698 -19.66 -19.27 -36.02
N TYR A 699 -18.33 -19.14 -36.12
CA TYR A 699 -17.50 -18.70 -34.98
C TYR A 699 -17.95 -17.36 -34.40
N GLY A 700 -18.53 -16.46 -35.20
CA GLY A 700 -19.12 -15.22 -34.71
C GLY A 700 -20.29 -15.45 -33.74
N ASP A 701 -21.11 -16.47 -33.99
CA ASP A 701 -22.23 -16.84 -33.11
C ASP A 701 -21.74 -17.47 -31.80
N LEU A 702 -20.72 -18.34 -31.89
CA LEU A 702 -20.07 -18.94 -30.71
C LEU A 702 -19.41 -17.87 -29.85
N ASN A 703 -18.61 -16.98 -30.47
CA ASN A 703 -17.93 -15.90 -29.76
C ASN A 703 -18.93 -14.92 -29.12
N HIS A 704 -20.10 -14.73 -29.71
CA HIS A 704 -21.16 -13.92 -29.09
C HIS A 704 -21.64 -14.55 -27.78
N LEU A 705 -21.90 -15.87 -27.74
CA LEU A 705 -22.27 -16.57 -26.50
C LEU A 705 -21.18 -16.45 -25.44
N VAL A 706 -19.92 -16.65 -25.83
CA VAL A 706 -18.77 -16.52 -24.92
C VAL A 706 -18.68 -15.10 -24.35
N SER A 707 -18.80 -14.07 -25.19
CA SER A 707 -18.73 -12.67 -24.75
C SER A 707 -19.83 -12.30 -23.76
N MET A 708 -21.04 -12.86 -23.92
CA MET A 708 -22.15 -12.66 -22.98
C MET A 708 -21.88 -13.31 -21.63
N THR A 709 -21.34 -14.53 -21.63
CA THR A 709 -20.90 -15.22 -20.41
C THR A 709 -19.79 -14.45 -19.70
N MET A 710 -18.75 -14.01 -20.41
CA MET A 710 -17.66 -13.22 -19.84
C MET A 710 -18.16 -11.89 -19.26
N SER A 711 -19.05 -11.19 -19.98
CA SER A 711 -19.70 -9.98 -19.46
C SER A 711 -20.48 -10.28 -18.17
N GLY A 712 -21.21 -11.39 -18.13
CA GLY A 712 -21.95 -11.86 -16.97
C GLY A 712 -21.09 -12.14 -15.74
N VAL A 713 -20.01 -12.91 -15.91
CA VAL A 713 -19.07 -13.24 -14.83
C VAL A 713 -18.39 -11.98 -14.27
N THR A 714 -18.01 -11.05 -15.12
CA THR A 714 -17.30 -9.81 -14.74
C THR A 714 -18.23 -8.70 -14.26
N THR A 715 -19.54 -8.91 -14.24
CA THR A 715 -20.52 -7.88 -13.88
C THR A 715 -20.32 -7.36 -12.45
N CYS A 716 -20.04 -8.25 -11.50
CA CYS A 716 -19.83 -7.88 -10.08
C CYS A 716 -18.59 -6.99 -9.86
N LEU A 717 -17.66 -7.00 -10.82
CA LEU A 717 -16.44 -6.21 -10.80
C LEU A 717 -16.70 -4.83 -11.42
N ARG A 718 -17.38 -4.81 -12.57
CA ARG A 718 -17.60 -3.63 -13.41
C ARG A 718 -18.68 -2.69 -12.92
N PHE A 719 -19.65 -3.18 -12.16
CA PHE A 719 -20.75 -2.38 -11.65
C PHE A 719 -20.84 -2.52 -10.13
N PRO A 720 -21.18 -1.44 -9.42
CA PRO A 720 -21.50 -1.53 -8.02
C PRO A 720 -22.72 -2.45 -7.84
N GLY A 721 -22.57 -3.47 -6.99
CA GLY A 721 -23.63 -4.40 -6.62
C GLY A 721 -23.76 -4.43 -5.10
N GLN A 722 -24.93 -4.84 -4.59
CA GLN A 722 -25.15 -4.94 -3.14
C GLN A 722 -24.27 -6.00 -2.48
N LEU A 723 -23.83 -6.99 -3.25
CA LEU A 723 -22.79 -7.94 -2.86
C LEU A 723 -21.48 -7.56 -3.57
N ASN A 724 -20.62 -6.77 -2.90
CA ASN A 724 -19.31 -6.36 -3.42
C ASN A 724 -18.32 -7.54 -3.41
N ALA A 725 -18.37 -8.36 -4.46
CA ALA A 725 -17.48 -9.50 -4.65
C ALA A 725 -16.28 -9.13 -5.54
N ASP A 726 -15.12 -8.95 -4.92
CA ASP A 726 -13.83 -8.88 -5.60
C ASP A 726 -13.46 -10.26 -6.18
N LEU A 727 -12.55 -10.32 -7.17
CA LEU A 727 -12.08 -11.60 -7.74
C LEU A 727 -11.59 -12.59 -6.66
N ARG A 728 -10.84 -12.10 -5.67
CA ARG A 728 -10.39 -12.94 -4.55
C ARG A 728 -11.55 -13.49 -3.72
N LYS A 729 -12.61 -12.70 -3.50
CA LYS A 729 -13.79 -13.17 -2.75
C LYS A 729 -14.57 -14.20 -3.57
N LEU A 730 -14.64 -14.05 -4.89
CA LEU A 730 -15.22 -15.07 -5.76
C LEU A 730 -14.44 -16.38 -5.63
N ALA A 731 -13.11 -16.33 -5.73
CA ALA A 731 -12.24 -17.50 -5.63
C ALA A 731 -12.42 -18.23 -4.30
N VAL A 732 -12.36 -17.50 -3.18
CA VAL A 732 -12.52 -18.07 -1.82
C VAL A 732 -13.89 -18.73 -1.63
N ASN A 733 -14.95 -18.21 -2.25
CA ASN A 733 -16.28 -18.81 -2.14
C ASN A 733 -16.50 -19.98 -3.09
N MET A 734 -15.78 -20.04 -4.21
CA MET A 734 -16.03 -20.99 -5.29
C MET A 734 -15.04 -22.17 -5.30
N VAL A 735 -13.84 -22.00 -4.75
CA VAL A 735 -12.77 -23.00 -4.78
C VAL A 735 -12.55 -23.56 -3.37
N PRO A 736 -13.18 -24.70 -3.01
CA PRO A 736 -12.94 -25.34 -1.72
C PRO A 736 -11.56 -26.01 -1.64
N PHE A 737 -11.06 -26.52 -2.78
CA PHE A 737 -9.78 -27.20 -2.88
C PHE A 737 -8.94 -26.59 -4.01
N PRO A 738 -7.64 -26.33 -3.81
CA PRO A 738 -6.82 -25.59 -4.77
C PRO A 738 -6.81 -26.15 -6.19
N ARG A 739 -6.80 -27.47 -6.38
CA ARG A 739 -6.79 -28.12 -7.71
C ARG A 739 -8.17 -28.13 -8.39
N LEU A 740 -9.25 -27.99 -7.63
CA LEU A 740 -10.63 -28.10 -8.13
C LEU A 740 -11.22 -26.72 -8.44
N HIS A 741 -10.56 -25.96 -9.32
CA HIS A 741 -10.93 -24.60 -9.69
C HIS A 741 -11.48 -24.48 -11.14
N PHE A 742 -11.88 -25.59 -11.75
CA PHE A 742 -12.49 -25.60 -13.08
C PHE A 742 -14.00 -25.41 -12.99
N PHE A 743 -14.49 -24.29 -13.55
CA PHE A 743 -15.89 -23.93 -13.50
C PHE A 743 -16.63 -24.26 -14.79
N MET A 744 -17.89 -24.63 -14.63
CA MET A 744 -18.89 -24.76 -15.70
C MET A 744 -19.71 -23.48 -15.77
N PRO A 745 -19.48 -22.61 -16.78
CA PRO A 745 -20.29 -21.43 -16.96
C PRO A 745 -21.61 -21.77 -17.67
N GLY A 746 -22.64 -21.00 -17.37
CA GLY A 746 -23.93 -21.03 -18.05
C GLY A 746 -24.51 -19.63 -18.19
N PHE A 747 -25.38 -19.43 -19.18
CA PHE A 747 -26.04 -18.14 -19.39
C PHE A 747 -27.52 -18.35 -19.67
N ALA A 748 -28.35 -17.48 -19.09
CA ALA A 748 -29.77 -17.38 -19.37
C ALA A 748 -30.16 -15.91 -19.55
N PRO A 749 -31.05 -15.57 -20.49
CA PRO A 749 -31.81 -16.48 -21.35
C PRO A 749 -31.12 -16.81 -22.68
N LEU A 750 -31.23 -18.06 -23.11
CA LEU A 750 -30.86 -18.48 -24.47
C LEU A 750 -32.14 -18.64 -25.30
N THR A 751 -32.53 -17.58 -26.00
CA THR A 751 -33.74 -17.59 -26.84
C THR A 751 -33.43 -17.23 -28.28
N SER A 752 -34.08 -17.90 -29.23
CA SER A 752 -33.95 -17.57 -30.65
C SER A 752 -34.50 -16.16 -30.93
N ARG A 753 -33.91 -15.46 -31.92
CA ARG A 753 -34.32 -14.09 -32.33
C ARG A 753 -35.83 -13.98 -32.63
N GLY A 754 -36.45 -15.05 -33.14
CA GLY A 754 -37.89 -15.08 -33.44
C GLY A 754 -38.79 -15.35 -32.22
N SER A 755 -38.26 -15.93 -31.14
CA SER A 755 -39.01 -16.23 -29.91
C SER A 755 -38.84 -15.18 -28.82
N GLN A 756 -37.83 -14.29 -28.94
CA GLN A 756 -37.49 -13.28 -27.95
C GLN A 756 -38.62 -12.28 -27.67
N GLN A 757 -39.47 -11.98 -28.67
CA GLN A 757 -40.59 -11.04 -28.52
C GLN A 757 -41.82 -11.65 -27.80
N TYR A 758 -41.95 -12.98 -27.78
CA TYR A 758 -43.14 -13.67 -27.28
C TYR A 758 -42.97 -14.25 -25.88
N ARG A 759 -41.74 -14.33 -25.36
CA ARG A 759 -41.44 -14.94 -24.05
C ARG A 759 -41.25 -13.87 -22.98
N ALA A 760 -42.13 -13.86 -21.98
CA ALA A 760 -41.95 -13.03 -20.79
C ALA A 760 -40.92 -13.69 -19.88
N LEU A 761 -39.72 -13.11 -19.80
CA LEU A 761 -38.70 -13.56 -18.87
C LEU A 761 -39.13 -13.24 -17.44
N THR A 762 -39.09 -14.22 -16.55
CA THR A 762 -39.36 -14.07 -15.11
C THR A 762 -38.21 -14.69 -14.32
N VAL A 763 -38.04 -14.31 -13.04
CA VAL A 763 -36.97 -14.86 -12.18
C VAL A 763 -37.04 -16.39 -12.10
N PRO A 764 -38.21 -17.04 -11.88
CA PRO A 764 -38.30 -18.50 -11.86
C PRO A 764 -37.88 -19.16 -13.18
N GLU A 765 -38.22 -18.56 -14.33
CA GLU A 765 -37.80 -19.08 -15.64
C GLU A 765 -36.29 -18.96 -15.86
N LEU A 766 -35.67 -17.87 -15.40
CA LEU A 766 -34.22 -17.69 -15.46
C LEU A 766 -33.53 -18.74 -14.58
N THR A 767 -33.96 -18.89 -13.33
CA THR A 767 -33.42 -19.88 -12.40
C THR A 767 -33.56 -21.30 -12.96
N GLN A 768 -34.71 -21.66 -13.53
CA GLN A 768 -34.91 -22.99 -14.13
C GLN A 768 -34.00 -23.22 -15.34
N GLN A 769 -33.81 -22.21 -16.18
CA GLN A 769 -32.91 -22.29 -17.35
C GLN A 769 -31.44 -22.38 -16.95
N MET A 770 -31.03 -21.69 -15.87
CA MET A 770 -29.65 -21.73 -15.39
C MET A 770 -29.21 -23.13 -14.98
N PHE A 771 -30.10 -23.94 -14.39
CA PHE A 771 -29.79 -25.31 -13.97
C PHE A 771 -30.14 -26.37 -15.03
N ASP A 772 -30.52 -25.97 -16.25
CA ASP A 772 -30.74 -26.92 -17.35
C ASP A 772 -29.40 -27.28 -18.01
N ALA A 773 -29.15 -28.58 -18.21
CA ALA A 773 -27.93 -29.08 -18.84
C ALA A 773 -27.72 -28.48 -20.25
N LYS A 774 -28.82 -28.12 -20.93
CA LYS A 774 -28.78 -27.52 -22.27
C LYS A 774 -28.23 -26.09 -22.31
N ASN A 775 -28.14 -25.42 -21.17
CA ASN A 775 -27.69 -24.04 -21.06
C ASN A 775 -26.26 -23.94 -20.51
N MET A 776 -25.63 -25.08 -20.21
CA MET A 776 -24.22 -25.14 -19.82
C MET A 776 -23.34 -24.92 -21.04
N MET A 777 -22.30 -24.10 -20.88
CA MET A 777 -21.29 -23.85 -21.90
C MET A 777 -20.17 -24.90 -21.87
N ALA A 778 -20.24 -25.88 -20.97
CA ALA A 778 -19.41 -27.08 -20.94
C ALA A 778 -20.28 -28.30 -21.26
N ALA A 779 -19.82 -29.21 -22.12
CA ALA A 779 -20.60 -30.37 -22.55
C ALA A 779 -20.56 -31.51 -21.51
N CYS A 780 -21.08 -31.23 -20.32
CA CYS A 780 -21.25 -32.19 -19.24
C CYS A 780 -22.70 -32.14 -18.75
N ASP A 781 -23.26 -33.27 -18.33
CA ASP A 781 -24.58 -33.25 -17.65
C ASP A 781 -24.37 -33.01 -16.15
N PRO A 782 -24.80 -31.86 -15.59
CA PRO A 782 -24.60 -31.59 -14.17
C PRO A 782 -25.30 -32.59 -13.24
N ARG A 783 -26.24 -33.39 -13.76
CA ARG A 783 -26.96 -34.42 -13.00
C ARG A 783 -26.13 -35.68 -12.75
N HIS A 784 -25.04 -35.89 -13.51
CA HIS A 784 -24.13 -37.01 -13.29
C HIS A 784 -23.13 -36.77 -12.15
N GLY A 785 -23.07 -35.54 -11.63
CA GLY A 785 -22.21 -35.17 -10.52
C GLY A 785 -22.98 -34.44 -9.41
N ARG A 786 -22.20 -33.84 -8.51
CA ARG A 786 -22.70 -32.95 -7.46
C ARG A 786 -22.05 -31.57 -7.60
N TYR A 787 -22.76 -30.53 -7.20
CA TYR A 787 -22.23 -29.18 -7.09
C TYR A 787 -21.49 -29.02 -5.77
N LEU A 788 -20.21 -28.70 -5.85
CA LEU A 788 -19.41 -28.27 -4.72
C LEU A 788 -19.86 -26.87 -4.30
N THR A 789 -19.82 -25.93 -5.24
CA THR A 789 -20.20 -24.52 -5.04
C THR A 789 -20.90 -23.98 -6.29
N VAL A 790 -21.78 -23.01 -6.10
CA VAL A 790 -22.53 -22.35 -7.19
C VAL A 790 -22.59 -20.85 -6.94
N ALA A 791 -22.26 -20.06 -7.95
CA ALA A 791 -22.55 -18.64 -7.99
C ALA A 791 -23.55 -18.31 -9.11
N ALA A 792 -24.56 -17.51 -8.76
CA ALA A 792 -25.61 -17.06 -9.66
C ALA A 792 -25.64 -15.52 -9.69
N ILE A 793 -25.28 -14.94 -10.83
CA ILE A 793 -25.24 -13.48 -11.02
C ILE A 793 -26.44 -13.07 -11.85
N PHE A 794 -27.44 -12.49 -11.20
CA PHE A 794 -28.63 -11.94 -11.83
C PHE A 794 -28.40 -10.47 -12.22
N ARG A 795 -28.89 -10.09 -13.40
CA ARG A 795 -28.78 -8.75 -13.97
C ARG A 795 -30.13 -8.21 -14.39
N GLY A 796 -30.39 -6.94 -14.05
CA GLY A 796 -31.64 -6.23 -14.32
C GLY A 796 -32.48 -6.02 -13.06
N ARG A 797 -33.49 -5.16 -13.17
CA ARG A 797 -34.37 -4.80 -12.05
C ARG A 797 -35.25 -5.98 -11.64
N MET A 798 -34.95 -6.59 -10.50
CA MET A 798 -35.70 -7.71 -9.94
C MET A 798 -35.76 -7.66 -8.41
N SER A 799 -36.71 -8.40 -7.82
CA SER A 799 -36.85 -8.49 -6.37
C SER A 799 -35.85 -9.50 -5.81
N MET A 800 -34.94 -9.08 -4.93
CA MET A 800 -33.99 -9.99 -4.27
C MET A 800 -34.70 -11.12 -3.52
N LYS A 801 -35.80 -10.80 -2.84
CA LYS A 801 -36.61 -11.81 -2.15
C LYS A 801 -37.08 -12.92 -3.08
N GLU A 802 -37.47 -12.57 -4.30
CA GLU A 802 -37.90 -13.56 -5.30
C GLU A 802 -36.72 -14.40 -5.79
N VAL A 803 -35.55 -13.79 -6.00
CA VAL A 803 -34.31 -14.48 -6.37
C VAL A 803 -33.91 -15.51 -5.30
N ASP A 804 -33.87 -15.09 -4.03
CA ASP A 804 -33.47 -15.96 -2.91
C ASP A 804 -34.49 -17.09 -2.71
N GLU A 805 -35.79 -16.81 -2.80
CA GLU A 805 -36.84 -17.83 -2.73
C GLU A 805 -36.70 -18.87 -3.86
N GLN A 806 -36.40 -18.44 -5.09
CA GLN A 806 -36.22 -19.38 -6.21
C GLN A 806 -34.94 -20.21 -6.08
N MET A 807 -33.84 -19.62 -5.62
CA MET A 807 -32.58 -20.36 -5.44
C MET A 807 -32.70 -21.38 -4.31
N LEU A 808 -33.34 -21.01 -3.19
CA LEU A 808 -33.65 -21.94 -2.10
C LEU A 808 -34.59 -23.06 -2.56
N ASN A 809 -35.59 -22.75 -3.39
CA ASN A 809 -36.50 -23.74 -3.96
C ASN A 809 -35.78 -24.77 -4.85
N VAL A 810 -34.81 -24.32 -5.66
CA VAL A 810 -33.99 -25.24 -6.46
C VAL A 810 -33.14 -26.10 -5.55
N GLN A 811 -32.47 -25.53 -4.55
CA GLN A 811 -31.62 -26.27 -3.62
C GLN A 811 -32.41 -27.35 -2.87
N ASN A 812 -33.62 -27.03 -2.40
CA ASN A 812 -34.49 -27.97 -1.70
C ASN A 812 -35.04 -29.08 -2.61
N LYS A 813 -35.37 -28.78 -3.87
CA LYS A 813 -35.86 -29.79 -4.82
C LYS A 813 -34.76 -30.74 -5.28
N ASN A 814 -33.54 -30.23 -5.37
CA ASN A 814 -32.39 -30.89 -5.97
C ASN A 814 -31.29 -31.17 -4.93
N SER A 815 -31.64 -31.32 -3.65
CA SER A 815 -30.67 -31.40 -2.56
C SER A 815 -29.62 -32.50 -2.75
N SER A 816 -29.99 -33.62 -3.38
CA SER A 816 -29.07 -34.73 -3.72
C SER A 816 -27.97 -34.37 -4.71
N TYR A 817 -28.16 -33.30 -5.50
CA TYR A 817 -27.17 -32.79 -6.45
C TYR A 817 -26.27 -31.72 -5.86
N PHE A 818 -26.53 -31.27 -4.62
CA PHE A 818 -25.64 -30.39 -3.88
C PHE A 818 -24.92 -31.21 -2.83
N VAL A 819 -23.65 -30.87 -2.61
CA VAL A 819 -22.86 -31.51 -1.57
C VAL A 819 -23.35 -31.10 -0.19
N GLU A 820 -23.52 -32.06 0.72
CA GLU A 820 -24.09 -31.84 2.06
C GLU A 820 -23.08 -31.26 3.07
N TRP A 821 -21.78 -31.55 2.91
CA TRP A 821 -20.72 -31.13 3.84
C TRP A 821 -20.28 -29.67 3.66
N ILE A 822 -20.63 -29.02 2.53
CA ILE A 822 -20.50 -27.56 2.37
C ILE A 822 -21.85 -26.89 2.63
N PRO A 823 -22.10 -26.37 3.84
CA PRO A 823 -23.35 -25.64 4.11
C PRO A 823 -23.39 -24.34 3.30
N ASN A 824 -24.56 -23.98 2.79
CA ASN A 824 -24.81 -22.72 2.07
C ASN A 824 -23.84 -22.47 0.88
N ASN A 825 -23.62 -23.50 0.07
CA ASN A 825 -22.74 -23.50 -1.09
C ASN A 825 -23.25 -22.73 -2.33
N VAL A 826 -24.44 -22.13 -2.26
CA VAL A 826 -25.02 -21.33 -3.32
C VAL A 826 -24.93 -19.85 -2.95
N LYS A 827 -24.26 -19.05 -3.80
CA LYS A 827 -24.14 -17.59 -3.67
C LYS A 827 -24.92 -16.90 -4.78
N THR A 828 -25.67 -15.88 -4.42
CA THR A 828 -26.46 -15.06 -5.34
C THR A 828 -25.93 -13.63 -5.33
N ALA A 829 -25.83 -13.03 -6.51
CA ALA A 829 -25.53 -11.61 -6.68
C ALA A 829 -26.56 -10.99 -7.63
N VAL A 830 -26.98 -9.77 -7.34
CA VAL A 830 -27.93 -9.02 -8.17
C VAL A 830 -27.30 -7.68 -8.56
N CYS A 831 -27.30 -7.41 -9.86
CA CYS A 831 -26.87 -6.14 -10.44
C CYS A 831 -28.06 -5.48 -11.16
N ASP A 832 -28.28 -4.19 -10.91
CA ASP A 832 -29.41 -3.46 -11.49
C ASP A 832 -29.27 -3.20 -12.99
N ILE A 833 -28.05 -3.23 -13.53
CA ILE A 833 -27.76 -2.93 -14.94
C ILE A 833 -27.87 -4.22 -15.77
N PRO A 834 -28.91 -4.34 -16.62
CA PRO A 834 -29.05 -5.48 -17.50
C PRO A 834 -28.06 -5.40 -18.68
N PRO A 835 -27.70 -6.53 -19.29
CA PRO A 835 -26.92 -6.52 -20.53
C PRO A 835 -27.74 -5.97 -21.70
N ARG A 836 -27.04 -5.45 -22.72
CA ARG A 836 -27.68 -4.79 -23.87
C ARG A 836 -28.61 -5.75 -24.62
N GLY A 837 -29.83 -5.30 -24.91
CA GLY A 837 -30.82 -6.06 -25.69
C GLY A 837 -31.71 -7.03 -24.88
N VAL A 838 -31.46 -7.18 -23.58
CA VAL A 838 -32.33 -7.95 -22.68
C VAL A 838 -32.67 -7.15 -21.42
N LYS A 839 -33.85 -7.38 -20.84
CA LYS A 839 -34.27 -6.68 -19.61
C LYS A 839 -33.78 -7.36 -18.34
N MET A 840 -33.63 -8.69 -18.41
CA MET A 840 -33.13 -9.51 -17.32
C MET A 840 -32.27 -10.62 -17.90
N ALA A 841 -31.18 -10.93 -17.21
CA ALA A 841 -30.29 -12.03 -17.52
C ALA A 841 -29.79 -12.66 -16.23
N ALA A 842 -29.28 -13.88 -16.32
CA ALA A 842 -28.65 -14.56 -15.21
C ALA A 842 -27.47 -15.38 -15.73
N THR A 843 -26.34 -15.25 -15.04
CA THR A 843 -25.11 -15.96 -15.35
C THR A 843 -24.86 -16.98 -14.26
N PHE A 844 -24.60 -18.21 -14.66
CA PHE A 844 -24.34 -19.33 -13.79
C PHE A 844 -22.84 -19.65 -13.81
N ILE A 845 -22.27 -19.86 -12.62
CA ILE A 845 -20.92 -20.37 -12.44
C ILE A 845 -21.06 -21.55 -11.47
N GLY A 846 -20.85 -22.77 -11.97
CA GLY A 846 -20.92 -23.97 -11.15
C GLY A 846 -19.56 -24.62 -11.02
N ASN A 847 -19.12 -24.89 -9.79
CA ASN A 847 -18.06 -25.85 -9.54
C ASN A 847 -18.73 -27.22 -9.30
N SER A 848 -18.69 -28.09 -10.30
CA SER A 848 -19.36 -29.39 -10.26
C SER A 848 -18.39 -30.51 -10.58
N THR A 849 -18.53 -31.63 -9.86
CA THR A 849 -17.77 -32.85 -10.15
C THR A 849 -18.06 -33.44 -11.52
N ALA A 850 -19.17 -33.04 -12.16
CA ALA A 850 -19.51 -33.46 -13.53
C ALA A 850 -18.50 -32.98 -14.58
N ILE A 851 -17.67 -31.97 -14.29
CA ILE A 851 -16.60 -31.50 -15.20
C ILE A 851 -15.60 -32.62 -15.56
N GLN A 852 -15.52 -33.67 -14.74
CA GLN A 852 -14.70 -34.85 -15.04
C GLN A 852 -15.05 -35.50 -16.39
N GLU A 853 -16.29 -35.38 -16.90
CA GLU A 853 -16.67 -35.91 -18.22
C GLU A 853 -15.89 -35.22 -19.35
N LEU A 854 -15.67 -33.91 -19.22
CA LEU A 854 -14.89 -33.13 -20.18
C LEU A 854 -13.43 -33.59 -20.20
N PHE A 855 -12.82 -33.80 -19.03
CA PHE A 855 -11.45 -34.28 -18.92
C PHE A 855 -11.31 -35.73 -19.37
N LYS A 856 -12.24 -36.62 -19.03
CA LYS A 856 -12.27 -38.02 -19.51
C LYS A 856 -12.31 -38.08 -21.04
N ARG A 857 -13.13 -37.25 -21.68
CA ARG A 857 -13.21 -37.18 -23.15
C ARG A 857 -11.87 -36.77 -23.78
N ILE A 858 -11.18 -35.79 -23.22
CA ILE A 858 -9.86 -35.35 -23.71
C ILE A 858 -8.82 -36.46 -23.45
N SER A 859 -8.83 -37.06 -22.26
CA SER A 859 -7.95 -38.17 -21.88
C SER A 859 -8.08 -39.36 -22.82
N GLU A 860 -9.30 -39.82 -23.12
CA GLU A 860 -9.53 -40.94 -24.04
C GLU A 860 -8.99 -40.67 -25.45
N GLN A 861 -9.16 -39.45 -25.96
CA GLN A 861 -8.64 -39.05 -27.27
C GLN A 861 -7.11 -38.95 -27.26
N PHE A 862 -6.55 -38.38 -26.19
CA PHE A 862 -5.11 -38.31 -25.97
C PHE A 862 -4.49 -39.71 -25.93
N THR A 863 -5.01 -40.61 -25.09
CA THR A 863 -4.50 -41.98 -24.94
C THR A 863 -4.60 -42.75 -26.25
N ALA A 864 -5.68 -42.56 -27.03
CA ALA A 864 -5.84 -43.20 -28.34
C ALA A 864 -4.74 -42.78 -29.35
N MET A 865 -4.33 -41.51 -29.32
CA MET A 865 -3.23 -41.00 -30.15
C MET A 865 -1.85 -41.40 -29.60
N PHE A 866 -1.64 -41.25 -28.29
CA PHE A 866 -0.36 -41.50 -27.63
C PHE A 866 0.05 -42.97 -27.69
N ARG A 867 -0.89 -43.90 -27.55
CA ARG A 867 -0.63 -45.34 -27.77
C ARG A 867 -0.08 -45.66 -29.16
N ARG A 868 -0.43 -44.86 -30.17
CA ARG A 868 0.05 -45.02 -31.56
C ARG A 868 1.27 -44.16 -31.86
N LYS A 869 1.72 -43.34 -30.92
CA LYS A 869 2.76 -42.31 -31.08
C LYS A 869 2.54 -41.44 -32.33
N ALA A 870 1.28 -41.15 -32.65
CA ALA A 870 0.94 -40.36 -33.83
C ALA A 870 1.36 -38.89 -33.62
N PHE A 871 1.99 -38.27 -34.61
CA PHE A 871 2.44 -36.87 -34.58
C PHE A 871 3.43 -36.47 -33.45
N LEU A 872 3.89 -37.43 -32.64
CA LEU A 872 4.77 -37.18 -31.49
C LEU A 872 6.10 -36.50 -31.88
N HIS A 873 6.64 -36.83 -33.06
CA HIS A 873 7.86 -36.22 -33.60
C HIS A 873 7.80 -34.70 -33.81
N TRP A 874 6.60 -34.11 -33.89
CA TRP A 874 6.45 -32.65 -33.95
C TRP A 874 6.74 -31.98 -32.61
N TYR A 875 6.49 -32.67 -31.51
CA TYR A 875 6.72 -32.16 -30.16
C TYR A 875 8.15 -32.47 -29.69
N THR A 876 8.61 -33.71 -29.91
CA THR A 876 9.97 -34.11 -29.53
C THR A 876 11.04 -33.42 -30.39
N GLY A 877 10.69 -33.01 -31.62
CA GLY A 877 11.55 -32.20 -32.48
C GLY A 877 11.83 -30.79 -31.95
N GLU A 878 10.98 -30.28 -31.05
CA GLU A 878 11.11 -28.96 -30.42
C GLU A 878 11.76 -29.03 -29.03
N GLY A 879 12.18 -30.23 -28.59
CA GLY A 879 12.90 -30.43 -27.33
C GLY A 879 12.11 -31.09 -26.20
N MET A 880 10.83 -31.45 -26.41
CA MET A 880 10.04 -32.18 -25.41
C MET A 880 10.44 -33.65 -25.29
N ASP A 881 10.40 -34.19 -24.07
CA ASP A 881 10.53 -35.63 -23.82
C ASP A 881 9.15 -36.33 -23.87
N GLU A 882 9.13 -37.62 -24.24
CA GLU A 882 7.94 -38.47 -24.14
C GLU A 882 7.46 -38.61 -22.67
N MET A 883 8.36 -38.41 -21.70
CA MET A 883 8.04 -38.45 -20.28
C MET A 883 7.07 -37.32 -19.88
N GLU A 884 7.23 -36.11 -20.42
CA GLU A 884 6.33 -34.96 -20.14
C GLU A 884 4.87 -35.26 -20.57
N PHE A 885 4.68 -36.01 -21.67
CA PHE A 885 3.35 -36.45 -22.09
C PHE A 885 2.71 -37.40 -21.08
N THR A 886 3.51 -38.30 -20.51
CA THR A 886 3.06 -39.29 -19.55
C THR A 886 2.73 -38.62 -18.21
N GLU A 887 3.52 -37.64 -17.79
CA GLU A 887 3.27 -36.83 -16.60
C GLU A 887 1.98 -36.02 -16.74
N ALA A 888 1.78 -35.34 -17.87
CA ALA A 888 0.55 -34.59 -18.13
C ALA A 888 -0.69 -35.51 -18.20
N GLU A 889 -0.57 -36.71 -18.77
CA GLU A 889 -1.64 -37.72 -18.77
C GLU A 889 -1.95 -38.20 -17.34
N SER A 890 -0.92 -38.47 -16.53
CA SER A 890 -1.08 -38.87 -15.13
C SER A 890 -1.80 -37.78 -14.33
N ASN A 891 -1.30 -36.54 -14.40
CA ASN A 891 -1.86 -35.41 -13.66
C ASN A 891 -3.32 -35.13 -14.03
N MET A 892 -3.69 -35.28 -15.31
CA MET A 892 -5.08 -35.15 -15.75
C MET A 892 -5.97 -36.28 -15.21
N ASN A 893 -5.47 -37.51 -15.15
CA ASN A 893 -6.20 -38.64 -14.56
C ASN A 893 -6.32 -38.54 -13.04
N ASP A 894 -5.32 -37.98 -12.36
CA ASP A 894 -5.36 -37.69 -10.93
C ASP A 894 -6.43 -36.63 -10.63
N LEU A 895 -6.49 -35.55 -11.42
CA LEU A 895 -7.56 -34.55 -11.31
C LEU A 895 -8.96 -35.16 -11.50
N VAL A 896 -9.13 -36.06 -12.47
CA VAL A 896 -10.38 -36.79 -12.68
C VAL A 896 -10.73 -37.66 -11.46
N SER A 897 -9.72 -38.29 -10.85
CA SER A 897 -9.89 -39.13 -9.67
C SER A 897 -10.27 -38.31 -8.44
N GLU A 898 -9.68 -37.13 -8.25
CA GLU A 898 -10.06 -36.18 -7.19
C GLU A 898 -11.53 -35.75 -7.32
N TYR A 899 -11.98 -35.36 -8.52
CA TYR A 899 -13.39 -35.03 -8.74
C TYR A 899 -14.32 -36.22 -8.44
N GLN A 900 -13.91 -37.44 -8.76
CA GLN A 900 -14.67 -38.65 -8.46
C GLN A 900 -14.73 -38.92 -6.95
N GLN A 901 -13.62 -38.74 -6.23
CA GLN A 901 -13.54 -38.92 -4.78
C GLN A 901 -14.54 -38.00 -4.05
N TYR A 902 -14.56 -36.70 -4.36
CA TYR A 902 -15.49 -35.76 -3.73
C TYR A 902 -16.93 -35.90 -4.21
N GLN A 903 -17.15 -36.52 -5.37
CA GLN A 903 -18.49 -36.87 -5.82
C GLN A 903 -19.13 -37.96 -4.94
N ASP A 904 -18.32 -38.94 -4.54
CA ASP A 904 -18.77 -40.10 -3.76
C ASP A 904 -18.72 -39.84 -2.24
N ALA A 905 -17.97 -38.83 -1.79
CA ALA A 905 -17.85 -38.44 -0.38
C ALA A 905 -19.20 -38.15 0.29
N THR A 906 -19.33 -38.58 1.55
CA THR A 906 -20.48 -38.34 2.43
C THR A 906 -20.05 -37.70 3.75
N ALA A 907 -20.95 -36.95 4.40
CA ALA A 907 -20.63 -36.16 5.60
C ALA A 907 -20.14 -36.99 6.82
N ASP A 908 -20.35 -38.31 6.82
CA ASP A 908 -19.94 -39.20 7.92
C ASP A 908 -18.48 -39.72 7.77
N GLU A 909 -17.82 -39.51 6.63
CA GLU A 909 -16.50 -40.11 6.31
C GLU A 909 -15.31 -39.13 6.49
N GLU A 910 -15.53 -37.84 6.72
CA GLU A 910 -14.44 -36.83 6.82
C GLU A 910 -13.54 -36.97 8.05
N GLY A 911 -13.96 -37.69 9.10
CA GLY A 911 -13.17 -37.87 10.32
C GLY A 911 -11.86 -38.67 10.16
N GLU A 912 -11.65 -39.33 9.02
CA GLU A 912 -10.46 -40.18 8.77
C GLU A 912 -9.49 -39.62 7.70
N PHE A 913 -9.88 -38.61 6.89
CA PHE A 913 -9.08 -38.19 5.73
C PHE A 913 -8.12 -37.00 5.95
N GLU A 914 -8.25 -36.23 7.04
CA GLU A 914 -7.33 -35.11 7.32
C GLU A 914 -5.94 -35.56 7.85
N GLY A 915 -5.72 -36.86 8.09
CA GLY A 915 -4.53 -37.37 8.79
C GLY A 915 -3.29 -37.67 7.93
N ASP A 916 -3.41 -37.88 6.61
CA ASP A 916 -2.35 -38.58 5.85
C ASP A 916 -1.50 -37.70 4.91
N HIS A 917 -1.80 -36.41 4.73
CA HIS A 917 -1.11 -35.58 3.72
C HIS A 917 -0.11 -34.54 4.25
N HIS A 918 0.11 -34.42 5.57
CA HIS A 918 0.94 -33.34 6.12
C HIS A 918 2.36 -33.71 6.61
N ASP A 919 2.76 -34.99 6.53
CA ASP A 919 4.00 -35.48 7.20
C ASP A 919 5.12 -35.97 6.26
N GLN A 920 5.21 -35.47 5.03
CA GLN A 920 6.38 -35.70 4.17
C GLN A 920 6.76 -34.41 3.46
N ASP A 921 7.59 -33.58 4.12
CA ASP A 921 8.62 -32.72 3.50
C ASP A 921 9.18 -31.72 4.53
N VAL A 922 9.89 -32.24 5.55
CA VAL A 922 10.94 -31.51 6.27
C VAL A 922 12.02 -32.50 6.72
N GLU A 923 12.99 -32.77 5.86
CA GLU A 923 14.36 -33.17 6.25
C GLU A 923 15.40 -32.46 5.37
#